data_AF-A0A1L9U6H1-F1
#
_entry.id   AF-A0A1L9U6H1-F1
#
_cell.length_a   1.000
_cell.length_b   1.000
_cell.length_c   1.000
_cell.angle_alpha   90.00
_cell.angle_beta   90.00
_cell.angle_gamma   90.00
#
_symmetry.space_group_name_H-M   'P 1'
#
loop_
_entity.id
_entity.type
_entity.pdbx_description
1 polymer ?
#
loop_
_entity_poly.entity_id
_entity_poly.type
_entity_poly.pdbx_seq_one_letter_code
_entity_poly.pdbx_strand_id
1 'polypeptide(L)'
;MTQFHEQLQRHQYSNGDNRRYDISEKHQEIGPDRPAYAGADDDDIRSDSPEHELCINLGQSTQRDWLQEERDLDDSIIQRRQYDDDTIRLQERVWELWCRFCAETKRDALELLKADPPSLKTLYTFFDYTVTTRRQYIKAASTLQTYWNIWTQLRREKTGLTIPSQVKNGMVGVRDQLTKKHKLRTESKEKPILRSEDVFELLKVLWTTGTEPWDPVQLALIILLAGITGQRPGALVSLKHADVAITLFPTGRERPHMVLEVKPRNTKGYRGKKKPVYVPNYRKKCPNVQINRYSLEIGIPEVPSEPCLLFCPKTLFLGLLIRKSAFRHLHISSARQLYGLQVSEYAGSLTLRPADPDAYLFDISARTLNAWLRRLGEITGFDLPITPYWLRRGAGEAANSSCEISEAQQNLLLQHASGSVYQKNYRPDYLPVDFNAAWRQLKPQVMIIRMASGQSRSIDRRRPIDLNRAEENEAKANPLVRRRLKRWLKYKQKIQRKHGTLASAAGTPLYAEAMKQRTRYYTALQASRREMKEKMRSRFNEEQPVQDVIRQVHGLPLETYNVCDDVALSQERRKAIVILFRFAPTSEQDETNCRIAAVDAVSQIGPSLTSRLRAIHSSEGLPGWTAAGLGNECVTIRPLECLLCSIYGARERPFKSDFSFKRHIRRVHHTCTRCPDPACHEPLKEWWEIANHMRFYHMSH
;
A
#
# COMPACT_ATOMS: atom_id res chain seq x y z
N MET A 1 -22.25 -4.22 22.43
CA MET A 1 -21.55 -5.02 21.39
C MET A 1 -22.53 -5.87 20.59
N THR A 2 -23.46 -6.60 21.22
CA THR A 2 -24.53 -7.37 20.57
C THR A 2 -25.31 -6.55 19.53
N GLN A 3 -25.80 -5.37 19.90
CA GLN A 3 -26.49 -4.42 19.00
C GLN A 3 -25.70 -4.03 17.73
N PHE A 4 -24.35 -4.00 17.78
CA PHE A 4 -23.55 -3.68 16.59
C PHE A 4 -23.49 -4.86 15.62
N HIS A 5 -23.44 -6.10 16.13
CA HIS A 5 -23.59 -7.29 15.29
C HIS A 5 -25.01 -7.37 14.70
N GLU A 6 -26.05 -7.06 15.49
CA GLU A 6 -27.45 -7.01 15.02
C GLU A 6 -27.71 -5.92 13.96
N GLN A 7 -27.07 -4.75 14.07
CA GLN A 7 -27.20 -3.68 13.07
C GLN A 7 -26.45 -3.99 11.77
N LEU A 8 -25.26 -4.60 11.84
CA LEU A 8 -24.58 -5.14 10.65
C LEU A 8 -25.41 -6.21 9.94
N GLN A 9 -26.15 -7.04 10.70
CA GLN A 9 -27.06 -8.05 10.14
C GLN A 9 -28.25 -7.41 9.40
N ARG A 10 -28.89 -6.38 9.97
CA ARG A 10 -30.06 -5.74 9.32
C ARG A 10 -29.74 -5.13 7.96
N HIS A 11 -28.56 -4.52 7.79
CA HIS A 11 -28.17 -3.95 6.50
C HIS A 11 -27.60 -4.96 5.48
N GLN A 12 -27.13 -6.14 5.90
CA GLN A 12 -26.65 -7.17 4.95
C GLN A 12 -27.77 -8.07 4.39
N TYR A 13 -28.97 -8.05 4.97
CA TYR A 13 -30.06 -8.98 4.61
C TYR A 13 -31.40 -8.32 4.22
N SER A 14 -31.43 -7.00 4.05
CA SER A 14 -32.60 -6.25 3.56
C SER A 14 -32.51 -5.96 2.06
N ASN A 15 -32.58 -7.01 1.22
CA ASN A 15 -33.09 -7.03 -0.16
C ASN A 15 -32.68 -8.34 -0.85
N GLY A 16 -33.34 -9.44 -0.48
CA GLY A 16 -33.23 -10.74 -1.15
C GLY A 16 -34.62 -11.20 -1.59
N ASP A 17 -35.13 -10.62 -2.67
CA ASP A 17 -36.48 -10.92 -3.16
C ASP A 17 -36.51 -12.34 -3.77
N ASN A 18 -37.37 -13.20 -3.22
CA ASN A 18 -37.37 -14.63 -3.48
C ASN A 18 -37.95 -14.93 -4.88
N ARG A 19 -37.10 -15.01 -5.90
CA ARG A 19 -37.47 -15.60 -7.20
C ARG A 19 -36.84 -16.97 -7.39
N ARG A 20 -37.65 -18.01 -7.19
CA ARG A 20 -37.43 -19.34 -7.77
C ARG A 20 -37.23 -19.21 -9.28
N TYR A 21 -36.25 -19.91 -9.83
CA TYR A 21 -36.16 -20.19 -11.25
C TYR A 21 -35.85 -21.67 -11.44
N ASP A 22 -36.63 -22.32 -12.32
CA ASP A 22 -36.53 -23.74 -12.59
C ASP A 22 -35.23 -24.12 -13.31
N ILE A 23 -34.76 -25.33 -13.02
CA ILE A 23 -33.59 -25.93 -13.67
C ILE A 23 -34.08 -26.60 -14.95
N SER A 24 -33.64 -26.08 -16.09
CA SER A 24 -33.77 -26.76 -17.39
C SER A 24 -32.47 -27.48 -17.70
N GLU A 25 -32.53 -28.81 -17.75
CA GLU A 25 -31.38 -29.66 -18.07
C GLU A 25 -31.02 -29.58 -19.56
N LYS A 26 -29.74 -29.31 -19.86
CA LYS A 26 -29.09 -29.88 -21.06
C LYS A 26 -27.66 -30.31 -20.74
N HIS A 27 -27.45 -31.62 -20.76
CA HIS A 27 -26.12 -32.20 -20.91
C HIS A 27 -25.60 -31.90 -22.32
N GLN A 28 -24.30 -31.62 -22.46
CA GLN A 28 -23.53 -32.10 -23.61
C GLN A 28 -22.03 -32.16 -23.29
N GLU A 29 -21.34 -33.04 -24.01
CA GLU A 29 -20.13 -33.72 -23.54
C GLU A 29 -18.82 -32.98 -23.89
N ILE A 30 -17.74 -33.42 -23.24
CA ILE A 30 -16.39 -32.88 -23.40
C ILE A 30 -15.68 -33.61 -24.55
N GLY A 31 -15.30 -32.87 -25.60
CA GLY A 31 -14.43 -33.33 -26.71
C GLY A 31 -13.23 -32.38 -26.90
N PRO A 32 -12.06 -32.86 -27.33
CA PRO A 32 -10.79 -32.15 -27.10
C PRO A 32 -10.39 -31.13 -28.19
N ASP A 33 -9.77 -30.04 -27.76
CA ASP A 33 -9.06 -29.08 -28.62
C ASP A 33 -7.94 -29.73 -29.46
N ARG A 34 -7.87 -29.39 -30.75
CA ARG A 34 -6.63 -28.98 -31.46
C ARG A 34 -6.94 -28.30 -32.82
N PRO A 35 -5.99 -27.52 -33.39
CA PRO A 35 -6.33 -26.36 -34.23
C PRO A 35 -6.15 -26.58 -35.74
N ALA A 36 -6.74 -25.69 -36.53
CA ALA A 36 -6.47 -25.53 -37.96
C ALA A 36 -6.19 -24.05 -38.32
N TYR A 37 -5.24 -23.85 -39.25
CA TYR A 37 -4.90 -22.59 -39.90
C TYR A 37 -5.23 -22.72 -41.40
N ALA A 38 -5.67 -21.63 -42.03
CA ALA A 38 -5.60 -21.30 -43.47
C ALA A 38 -6.46 -22.10 -44.50
N GLY A 39 -6.71 -21.44 -45.65
CA GLY A 39 -7.56 -21.84 -46.78
C GLY A 39 -8.86 -21.00 -46.84
N ALA A 40 -9.09 -19.99 -47.69
CA ALA A 40 -8.68 -19.59 -49.06
C ALA A 40 -9.75 -19.90 -50.14
N ASP A 41 -9.69 -19.12 -51.24
CA ASP A 41 -10.47 -19.15 -52.50
C ASP A 41 -11.91 -18.58 -52.37
N ASP A 42 -12.37 -17.49 -53.02
CA ASP A 42 -12.25 -16.89 -54.39
C ASP A 42 -13.48 -17.22 -55.28
N ASP A 43 -14.17 -16.18 -55.81
CA ASP A 43 -14.09 -15.78 -57.24
C ASP A 43 -15.08 -14.67 -57.71
N ASP A 44 -14.74 -14.08 -58.87
CA ASP A 44 -15.46 -13.14 -59.78
C ASP A 44 -15.91 -11.73 -59.31
N ILE A 45 -15.52 -10.55 -59.85
CA ILE A 45 -14.79 -9.99 -61.05
C ILE A 45 -15.65 -9.22 -62.08
N ARG A 46 -15.10 -8.09 -62.57
CA ARG A 46 -15.50 -7.13 -63.66
C ARG A 46 -16.59 -6.08 -63.35
N SER A 47 -16.54 -4.82 -63.81
CA SER A 47 -15.57 -4.00 -64.60
C SER A 47 -16.12 -2.54 -64.74
N ASP A 48 -15.40 -1.43 -65.01
CA ASP A 48 -13.96 -1.15 -65.24
C ASP A 48 -13.62 0.36 -65.11
N SER A 49 -12.32 0.69 -64.91
CA SER A 49 -11.58 1.92 -65.32
C SER A 49 -12.07 3.37 -64.98
N PRO A 50 -11.24 4.43 -65.13
CA PRO A 50 -9.87 4.56 -64.60
C PRO A 50 -9.55 5.98 -64.03
N GLU A 51 -9.06 6.12 -62.80
CA GLU A 51 -8.42 7.38 -62.35
C GLU A 51 -7.04 7.14 -61.75
N HIS A 52 -6.05 7.16 -62.63
CA HIS A 52 -4.63 7.17 -62.30
C HIS A 52 -4.07 8.56 -62.57
N GLU A 53 -4.33 9.54 -61.70
CA GLU A 53 -3.54 10.78 -61.53
C GLU A 53 -4.14 11.73 -60.45
N LEU A 54 -3.68 11.60 -59.20
CA LEU A 54 -3.70 12.73 -58.25
C LEU A 54 -2.59 12.60 -57.17
N CYS A 55 -1.44 12.07 -57.58
CA CYS A 55 -0.19 12.32 -56.87
C CYS A 55 0.30 13.74 -57.22
N ILE A 56 -0.02 14.72 -56.36
CA ILE A 56 0.81 15.90 -56.01
C ILE A 56 0.00 16.79 -55.05
N ASN A 57 0.68 17.38 -54.05
CA ASN A 57 0.18 18.32 -53.01
C ASN A 57 -0.25 17.74 -51.65
N LEU A 58 0.53 16.80 -51.10
CA LEU A 58 0.88 16.90 -49.68
C LEU A 58 2.14 17.75 -49.55
N GLY A 59 1.97 19.01 -49.14
CA GLY A 59 3.07 19.95 -48.93
C GLY A 59 4.07 19.43 -47.89
N GLN A 60 5.26 20.07 -47.83
CA GLN A 60 6.47 19.69 -47.09
C GLN A 60 6.26 19.30 -45.62
N SER A 61 5.69 18.11 -45.40
CA SER A 61 5.87 17.32 -44.20
C SER A 61 7.33 16.91 -44.16
N THR A 62 7.93 16.94 -42.98
CA THR A 62 9.17 16.21 -42.72
C THR A 62 8.86 14.73 -42.85
N GLN A 63 8.97 14.21 -44.08
CA GLN A 63 8.64 12.84 -44.42
C GLN A 63 9.65 11.97 -43.68
N ARG A 64 9.20 11.38 -42.56
CA ARG A 64 9.97 10.39 -41.81
C ARG A 64 10.46 9.35 -42.79
N ASP A 65 11.77 9.22 -42.92
CA ASP A 65 12.37 8.10 -43.61
C ASP A 65 12.19 6.87 -42.72
N TRP A 66 11.05 6.20 -42.88
CA TRP A 66 10.71 4.99 -42.13
C TRP A 66 11.72 3.86 -42.35
N LEU A 67 12.39 3.83 -43.51
CA LEU A 67 13.45 2.86 -43.80
C LEU A 67 14.74 3.20 -43.05
N GLN A 68 15.04 4.47 -42.83
CA GLN A 68 16.13 4.88 -41.96
C GLN A 68 15.80 4.67 -40.48
N GLU A 69 14.58 5.01 -40.03
CA GLU A 69 14.12 4.68 -38.66
C GLU A 69 14.17 3.15 -38.42
N GLU A 70 13.82 2.31 -39.40
CA GLU A 70 13.95 0.84 -39.32
C GLU A 70 15.41 0.36 -39.25
N ARG A 71 16.32 0.94 -40.05
CA ARG A 71 17.76 0.62 -40.00
C ARG A 71 18.43 1.06 -38.69
N ASP A 72 17.93 2.13 -38.07
CA ASP A 72 18.45 2.67 -36.80
C ASP A 72 17.80 2.00 -35.56
N LEU A 73 16.82 1.11 -35.75
CA LEU A 73 16.15 0.39 -34.66
C LEU A 73 16.96 -0.85 -34.23
N ASP A 74 17.59 -0.75 -33.06
CA ASP A 74 18.22 -1.89 -32.39
C ASP A 74 17.17 -2.87 -31.84
N ASP A 75 17.07 -4.04 -32.47
CA ASP A 75 16.23 -5.18 -32.06
C ASP A 75 16.42 -5.57 -30.58
N SER A 76 17.64 -5.43 -30.04
CA SER A 76 17.94 -5.71 -28.64
C SER A 76 17.31 -4.69 -27.69
N ILE A 77 17.10 -3.45 -28.14
CA ILE A 77 16.37 -2.40 -27.44
C ILE A 77 14.85 -2.63 -27.57
N ILE A 78 14.35 -2.98 -28.77
CA ILE A 78 12.93 -3.28 -29.00
C ILE A 78 12.44 -4.44 -28.12
N GLN A 79 13.21 -5.53 -28.06
CA GLN A 79 12.86 -6.71 -27.28
C GLN A 79 13.01 -6.52 -25.76
N ARG A 80 13.61 -5.40 -25.31
CA ARG A 80 13.92 -5.13 -23.90
C ARG A 80 12.67 -4.79 -23.11
N ARG A 81 12.25 -5.71 -22.23
CA ARG A 81 11.14 -5.47 -21.31
C ARG A 81 11.55 -4.50 -20.20
N GLN A 82 10.73 -3.46 -19.98
CA GLN A 82 10.79 -2.65 -18.78
C GLN A 82 10.23 -3.45 -17.60
N TYR A 83 11.00 -3.58 -16.54
CA TYR A 83 10.61 -4.25 -15.30
C TYR A 83 10.49 -3.25 -14.15
N ASP A 84 9.73 -3.64 -13.12
CA ASP A 84 9.63 -2.93 -11.84
C ASP A 84 10.95 -3.04 -11.05
N ASP A 85 11.33 -1.98 -10.33
CA ASP A 85 12.54 -1.87 -9.51
C ASP A 85 12.86 -3.12 -8.67
N ASP A 86 11.85 -3.73 -8.03
CA ASP A 86 12.07 -4.90 -7.18
C ASP A 86 12.39 -6.18 -7.99
N THR A 87 12.00 -6.21 -9.27
CA THR A 87 12.42 -7.25 -10.22
C THR A 87 13.84 -7.02 -10.69
N ILE A 88 14.21 -5.76 -11.01
CA ILE A 88 15.58 -5.38 -11.41
C ILE A 88 16.57 -5.72 -10.29
N ARG A 89 16.28 -5.33 -9.04
CA ARG A 89 17.09 -5.68 -7.85
C ARG A 89 17.24 -7.18 -7.61
N LEU A 90 16.30 -7.99 -8.10
CA LEU A 90 16.38 -9.45 -8.03
C LEU A 90 17.19 -10.02 -9.20
N GLN A 91 17.07 -9.46 -10.41
CA GLN A 91 17.92 -9.76 -11.57
C GLN A 91 19.39 -9.48 -11.26
N GLU A 92 19.73 -8.26 -10.83
CA GLU A 92 21.10 -7.88 -10.39
C GLU A 92 21.68 -8.87 -9.38
N ARG A 93 20.86 -9.31 -8.42
CA ARG A 93 21.25 -10.23 -7.36
C ARG A 93 21.44 -11.67 -7.83
N VAL A 94 20.64 -12.14 -8.78
CA VAL A 94 20.85 -13.46 -9.40
C VAL A 94 22.08 -13.42 -10.30
N TRP A 95 22.32 -12.29 -10.99
CA TRP A 95 23.54 -12.06 -11.75
C TRP A 95 24.81 -12.05 -10.88
N GLU A 96 24.80 -11.33 -9.75
CA GLU A 96 25.91 -11.39 -8.76
C GLU A 96 26.24 -12.82 -8.32
N LEU A 97 25.24 -13.66 -8.10
CA LEU A 97 25.42 -15.05 -7.67
C LEU A 97 26.00 -15.89 -8.80
N TRP A 98 25.53 -15.68 -10.03
CA TRP A 98 26.07 -16.34 -11.22
C TRP A 98 27.53 -15.98 -11.43
N CYS A 99 27.89 -14.69 -11.43
CA CYS A 99 29.28 -14.25 -11.57
C CYS A 99 30.19 -14.83 -10.47
N ARG A 100 29.74 -14.89 -9.21
CA ARG A 100 30.53 -15.52 -8.12
C ARG A 100 30.70 -17.02 -8.32
N PHE A 101 29.65 -17.74 -8.69
CA PHE A 101 29.73 -19.17 -9.03
C PHE A 101 30.68 -19.46 -10.20
N CYS A 102 30.65 -18.62 -11.24
CA CYS A 102 31.55 -18.74 -12.39
C CYS A 102 33.00 -18.47 -11.99
N ALA A 103 33.26 -17.40 -11.21
CA ALA A 103 34.59 -17.09 -10.67
C ALA A 103 35.14 -18.20 -9.74
N GLU A 104 34.32 -18.71 -8.81
CA GLU A 104 34.70 -19.81 -7.92
C GLU A 104 34.98 -21.13 -8.68
N THR A 105 34.32 -21.34 -9.83
CA THR A 105 34.55 -22.50 -10.69
C THR A 105 35.47 -22.22 -11.89
N LYS A 106 36.19 -21.09 -11.89
CA LYS A 106 37.16 -20.67 -12.92
C LYS A 106 36.61 -20.72 -14.36
N ARG A 107 35.35 -20.34 -14.55
CA ARG A 107 34.67 -20.29 -15.86
C ARG A 107 34.22 -18.86 -16.16
N ASP A 108 34.21 -18.49 -17.44
CA ASP A 108 33.63 -17.21 -17.83
C ASP A 108 32.10 -17.22 -17.61
N ALA A 109 31.58 -16.08 -17.16
CA ALA A 109 30.17 -15.96 -16.79
C ALA A 109 29.23 -15.75 -17.98
N LEU A 110 29.71 -15.19 -19.09
CA LEU A 110 28.91 -14.95 -20.28
C LEU A 110 28.93 -16.17 -21.20
N GLU A 111 30.08 -16.80 -21.42
CA GLU A 111 30.19 -18.02 -22.23
C GLU A 111 29.41 -19.19 -21.62
N LEU A 112 29.48 -19.37 -20.29
CA LEU A 112 28.68 -20.40 -19.60
C LEU A 112 27.17 -20.11 -19.64
N LEU A 113 26.76 -18.86 -19.87
CA LEU A 113 25.36 -18.44 -20.03
C LEU A 113 24.87 -18.65 -21.47
N LYS A 114 25.75 -18.41 -22.46
CA LYS A 114 25.50 -18.62 -23.89
C LYS A 114 25.34 -20.08 -24.28
N ALA A 115 25.94 -21.02 -23.54
CA ALA A 115 25.87 -22.45 -23.81
C ALA A 115 24.42 -22.92 -24.14
N ASP A 116 24.24 -23.58 -25.29
CA ASP A 116 22.95 -24.06 -25.78
C ASP A 116 23.07 -25.50 -26.31
N PRO A 117 22.31 -26.46 -25.77
CA PRO A 117 21.46 -26.35 -24.58
C PRO A 117 22.31 -26.14 -23.30
N PRO A 118 21.87 -25.31 -22.34
CA PRO A 118 22.60 -25.10 -21.10
C PRO A 118 22.60 -26.38 -20.24
N SER A 119 23.80 -26.82 -19.83
CA SER A 119 24.00 -28.09 -19.14
C SER A 119 23.22 -28.20 -17.82
N LEU A 120 22.36 -29.21 -17.71
CA LEU A 120 21.61 -29.51 -16.48
C LEU A 120 22.53 -29.75 -15.27
N LYS A 121 23.73 -30.33 -15.47
CA LYS A 121 24.74 -30.50 -14.40
C LYS A 121 25.23 -29.14 -13.89
N THR A 122 25.53 -28.19 -14.80
CA THR A 122 25.91 -26.83 -14.43
C THR A 122 24.78 -26.09 -13.72
N LEU A 123 23.54 -26.20 -14.22
CA LEU A 123 22.37 -25.56 -13.60
C LEU A 123 22.10 -26.13 -12.19
N TYR A 124 22.18 -27.45 -12.02
CA TYR A 124 22.08 -28.09 -10.71
C TYR A 124 23.09 -27.50 -9.72
N THR A 125 24.38 -27.49 -10.08
CA THR A 125 25.44 -26.99 -9.18
C THR A 125 25.31 -25.48 -8.91
N PHE A 126 24.88 -24.68 -9.88
CA PHE A 126 24.62 -23.25 -9.66
C PHE A 126 23.45 -23.01 -8.71
N PHE A 127 22.33 -23.73 -8.86
CA PHE A 127 21.20 -23.58 -7.95
C PHE A 127 21.49 -24.17 -6.57
N ASP A 128 22.31 -25.23 -6.47
CA ASP A 128 22.84 -25.76 -5.21
C ASP A 128 23.71 -24.71 -4.48
N TYR A 129 24.65 -24.08 -5.19
CA TYR A 129 25.43 -22.95 -4.68
C TYR A 129 24.53 -21.79 -4.24
N THR A 130 23.53 -21.43 -5.05
CA THR A 130 22.58 -20.34 -4.77
C THR A 130 21.77 -20.62 -3.50
N VAL A 131 21.24 -21.83 -3.32
CA VAL A 131 20.50 -22.23 -2.12
C VAL A 131 21.42 -22.28 -0.91
N THR A 132 22.64 -22.83 -1.04
CA THR A 132 23.63 -22.91 0.04
C THR A 132 24.03 -21.51 0.53
N THR A 133 24.52 -20.66 -0.38
CA THR A 133 24.96 -19.29 -0.11
C THR A 133 23.83 -18.39 0.43
N ARG A 134 22.57 -18.72 0.11
CA ARG A 134 21.39 -17.93 0.52
C ARG A 134 20.38 -18.72 1.37
N ARG A 135 20.81 -19.76 2.09
CA ARG A 135 19.91 -20.68 2.82
C ARG A 135 18.97 -20.00 3.82
N GLN A 136 19.39 -18.88 4.39
CA GLN A 136 18.60 -18.03 5.28
C GLN A 136 17.43 -17.30 4.60
N TYR A 137 17.49 -17.12 3.27
CA TYR A 137 16.46 -16.48 2.44
C TYR A 137 15.66 -17.48 1.61
N ILE A 138 16.32 -18.50 1.03
CA ILE A 138 15.68 -19.53 0.22
C ILE A 138 15.29 -20.68 1.16
N LYS A 139 14.05 -20.60 1.68
CA LYS A 139 13.46 -21.58 2.59
C LYS A 139 12.35 -22.44 1.96
N ALA A 140 11.95 -22.16 0.72
CA ALA A 140 10.82 -22.82 0.05
C ALA A 140 11.08 -23.08 -1.44
N ALA A 141 10.50 -24.16 -1.97
CA ALA A 141 10.64 -24.58 -3.37
C ALA A 141 10.09 -23.53 -4.36
N SER A 142 9.05 -22.79 -3.96
CA SER A 142 8.50 -21.66 -4.72
C SER A 142 9.46 -20.46 -4.81
N THR A 143 10.31 -20.25 -3.80
CA THR A 143 11.38 -19.23 -3.88
C THR A 143 12.47 -19.68 -4.85
N LEU A 144 12.84 -20.96 -4.85
CA LEU A 144 13.77 -21.52 -5.83
C LEU A 144 13.22 -21.41 -7.27
N GLN A 145 11.92 -21.66 -7.48
CA GLN A 145 11.24 -21.38 -8.75
C GLN A 145 11.37 -19.91 -9.18
N THR A 146 11.25 -18.96 -8.25
CA THR A 146 11.45 -17.52 -8.57
C THR A 146 12.88 -17.27 -9.05
N TYR A 147 13.90 -17.79 -8.35
CA TYR A 147 15.31 -17.63 -8.76
C TYR A 147 15.59 -18.25 -10.14
N TRP A 148 15.00 -19.43 -10.43
CA TRP A 148 15.07 -20.03 -11.77
C TRP A 148 14.43 -19.12 -12.82
N ASN A 149 13.20 -18.64 -12.61
CA ASN A 149 12.53 -17.75 -13.57
C ASN A 149 13.36 -16.49 -13.87
N ILE A 150 13.94 -15.85 -12.84
CA ILE A 150 14.81 -14.68 -12.99
C ILE A 150 16.09 -15.03 -13.76
N TRP A 151 16.70 -16.20 -13.51
CA TRP A 151 17.86 -16.65 -14.28
C TRP A 151 17.52 -16.88 -15.77
N THR A 152 16.36 -17.45 -16.08
CA THR A 152 15.92 -17.60 -17.48
C THR A 152 15.67 -16.27 -18.18
N GLN A 153 15.21 -15.25 -17.45
CA GLN A 153 15.09 -13.88 -17.97
C GLN A 153 16.47 -13.28 -18.23
N LEU A 154 17.40 -13.39 -17.28
CA LEU A 154 18.78 -12.92 -17.43
C LEU A 154 19.50 -13.56 -18.63
N ARG A 155 19.33 -14.86 -18.87
CA ARG A 155 19.88 -15.52 -20.07
C ARG A 155 19.32 -14.90 -21.34
N ARG A 156 18.00 -14.82 -21.46
CA ARG A 156 17.35 -14.22 -22.63
C ARG A 156 17.81 -12.77 -22.87
N GLU A 157 17.89 -11.96 -21.82
CA GLU A 157 18.29 -10.55 -21.89
C GLU A 157 19.78 -10.33 -22.21
N LYS A 158 20.66 -11.26 -21.84
CA LYS A 158 22.12 -11.15 -22.06
C LYS A 158 22.64 -11.90 -23.27
N THR A 159 21.85 -12.80 -23.85
CA THR A 159 22.30 -13.70 -24.94
C THR A 159 21.30 -13.84 -26.09
N GLY A 160 20.07 -13.33 -25.96
CA GLY A 160 18.96 -13.61 -26.87
C GLY A 160 18.34 -15.01 -26.70
N LEU A 161 19.12 -15.99 -26.23
CA LEU A 161 18.77 -17.41 -26.26
C LEU A 161 17.69 -17.80 -25.23
N THR A 162 16.62 -18.43 -25.72
CA THR A 162 15.56 -19.02 -24.87
C THR A 162 15.94 -20.42 -24.37
N ILE A 163 15.29 -20.91 -23.31
CA ILE A 163 15.59 -22.23 -22.74
C ILE A 163 14.88 -23.34 -23.54
N PRO A 164 15.61 -24.33 -24.10
CA PRO A 164 14.98 -25.46 -24.78
C PRO A 164 14.05 -26.27 -23.87
N SER A 165 12.96 -26.79 -24.43
CA SER A 165 11.93 -27.53 -23.69
C SER A 165 12.47 -28.71 -22.89
N GLN A 166 13.46 -29.44 -23.43
CA GLN A 166 14.14 -30.54 -22.75
C GLN A 166 14.82 -30.09 -21.44
N VAL A 167 15.54 -28.96 -21.48
CA VAL A 167 16.19 -28.39 -20.28
C VAL A 167 15.15 -27.87 -19.29
N LYS A 168 14.08 -27.23 -19.77
CA LYS A 168 12.97 -26.76 -18.93
C LYS A 168 12.30 -27.92 -18.16
N ASN A 169 12.13 -29.06 -18.80
CA ASN A 169 11.60 -30.29 -18.17
C ASN A 169 12.62 -30.89 -17.18
N GLY A 170 13.90 -31.03 -17.58
CA GLY A 170 14.96 -31.49 -16.67
C GLY A 170 15.14 -30.61 -15.43
N MET A 171 14.88 -29.31 -15.54
CA MET A 171 14.91 -28.35 -14.44
C MET A 171 13.77 -28.53 -13.41
N VAL A 172 12.74 -29.32 -13.70
CA VAL A 172 11.79 -29.81 -12.69
C VAL A 172 12.52 -30.77 -11.74
N GLY A 173 13.09 -31.85 -12.28
CA GLY A 173 13.84 -32.84 -11.51
C GLY A 173 15.03 -32.26 -10.74
N VAL A 174 15.79 -31.33 -11.33
CA VAL A 174 16.85 -30.58 -10.63
C VAL A 174 16.31 -29.85 -9.41
N ARG A 175 15.19 -29.12 -9.55
CA ARG A 175 14.61 -28.35 -8.46
C ARG A 175 14.00 -29.23 -7.37
N ASP A 176 13.47 -30.39 -7.73
CA ASP A 176 12.92 -31.36 -6.76
C ASP A 176 14.05 -32.03 -5.96
N GLN A 177 15.15 -32.41 -6.61
CA GLN A 177 16.35 -32.90 -5.93
C GLN A 177 16.94 -31.85 -4.98
N LEU A 178 17.07 -30.59 -5.41
CA LEU A 178 17.55 -29.50 -4.54
C LEU A 178 16.57 -29.19 -3.40
N THR A 179 15.26 -29.30 -3.64
CA THR A 179 14.22 -29.15 -2.61
C THR A 179 14.35 -30.21 -1.53
N LYS A 180 14.57 -31.48 -1.92
CA LYS A 180 14.85 -32.59 -0.99
C LYS A 180 16.18 -32.38 -0.26
N LYS A 181 17.29 -32.15 -0.98
CA LYS A 181 18.65 -31.95 -0.44
C LYS A 181 18.71 -30.86 0.63
N HIS A 182 18.09 -29.70 0.36
CA HIS A 182 18.14 -28.56 1.27
C HIS A 182 17.00 -28.52 2.29
N LYS A 183 16.08 -29.49 2.27
CA LYS A 183 14.83 -29.50 3.06
C LYS A 183 14.08 -28.18 2.93
N LEU A 184 13.77 -27.79 1.68
CA LEU A 184 12.98 -26.59 1.39
C LEU A 184 11.49 -26.91 1.54
N ARG A 185 10.71 -26.01 2.16
CA ARG A 185 9.26 -26.19 2.27
C ARG A 185 8.60 -26.22 0.89
N THR A 186 7.85 -27.29 0.63
CA THR A 186 7.01 -27.49 -0.57
C THR A 186 5.63 -26.86 -0.39
N GLU A 187 5.04 -27.01 0.80
CA GLU A 187 3.75 -26.45 1.19
C GLU A 187 3.64 -24.94 0.92
N SER A 188 2.48 -24.56 0.38
CA SER A 188 2.04 -23.17 0.36
C SER A 188 1.93 -22.65 1.80
N LYS A 189 2.26 -21.37 1.99
CA LYS A 189 1.84 -20.68 3.20
C LYS A 189 0.33 -20.58 3.20
N GLU A 190 -0.25 -20.66 4.39
CA GLU A 190 -1.65 -20.39 4.64
C GLU A 190 -2.11 -19.08 4.00
N LYS A 191 -3.38 -19.07 3.59
CA LYS A 191 -4.04 -17.98 2.88
C LYS A 191 -5.23 -17.39 3.65
N PRO A 192 -5.05 -16.95 4.90
CA PRO A 192 -6.12 -16.30 5.66
C PRO A 192 -6.64 -15.03 4.98
N ILE A 193 -7.94 -14.80 5.17
CA ILE A 193 -8.70 -13.64 4.70
C ILE A 193 -8.95 -12.70 5.87
N LEU A 194 -9.09 -11.40 5.61
CA LEU A 194 -9.65 -10.47 6.59
C LEU A 194 -10.96 -9.92 6.04
N ARG A 195 -12.06 -10.25 6.70
CA ARG A 195 -13.39 -9.68 6.43
C ARG A 195 -13.63 -8.43 7.30
N SER A 196 -14.79 -7.82 7.12
CA SER A 196 -15.26 -6.67 7.92
C SER A 196 -15.09 -6.87 9.43
N GLU A 197 -15.51 -8.01 9.97
CA GLU A 197 -15.45 -8.38 11.38
C GLU A 197 -14.01 -8.43 11.91
N ASP A 198 -13.08 -9.00 11.14
CA ASP A 198 -11.66 -9.05 11.51
C ASP A 198 -11.01 -7.66 11.42
N VAL A 199 -11.45 -6.85 10.45
CA VAL A 199 -11.04 -5.44 10.30
C VAL A 199 -11.59 -4.58 11.44
N PHE A 200 -12.76 -4.87 12.00
CA PHE A 200 -13.31 -4.13 13.14
C PHE A 200 -12.40 -4.24 14.37
N GLU A 201 -12.00 -5.46 14.75
CA GLU A 201 -11.10 -5.66 15.89
C GLU A 201 -9.71 -5.07 15.63
N LEU A 202 -9.20 -5.14 14.38
CA LEU A 202 -7.97 -4.44 14.00
C LEU A 202 -8.06 -2.93 14.18
N LEU A 203 -9.14 -2.30 13.69
CA LEU A 203 -9.32 -0.86 13.79
C LEU A 203 -9.55 -0.44 15.26
N LYS A 204 -10.29 -1.23 16.04
CA LYS A 204 -10.49 -1.01 17.47
C LYS A 204 -9.17 -0.98 18.25
N VAL A 205 -8.29 -1.94 18.00
CA VAL A 205 -6.96 -1.97 18.62
C VAL A 205 -6.05 -0.87 18.07
N LEU A 206 -6.11 -0.58 16.76
CA LEU A 206 -5.37 0.51 16.14
C LEU A 206 -5.70 1.85 16.80
N TRP A 207 -6.98 2.15 17.03
CA TRP A 207 -7.38 3.42 17.62
C TRP A 207 -7.08 3.50 19.12
N THR A 208 -7.17 2.39 19.87
CA THR A 208 -6.92 2.35 21.33
C THR A 208 -5.45 2.17 21.73
N THR A 209 -4.54 1.77 20.83
CA THR A 209 -3.11 1.54 21.17
C THR A 209 -2.28 2.83 21.16
N GLY A 210 -2.00 3.42 22.33
CA GLY A 210 -1.31 4.71 22.44
C GLY A 210 0.21 4.72 22.27
N THR A 211 0.89 3.59 22.48
CA THR A 211 2.37 3.49 22.56
C THR A 211 3.10 3.40 21.21
N GLU A 212 2.38 3.02 20.15
CA GLU A 212 3.00 2.68 18.87
C GLU A 212 3.20 3.92 17.96
N PRO A 213 4.29 3.97 17.17
CA PRO A 213 4.69 5.18 16.42
C PRO A 213 3.89 5.40 15.12
N TRP A 214 2.74 4.76 14.97
CA TRP A 214 1.93 4.84 13.77
C TRP A 214 0.99 6.04 13.74
N ASP A 215 0.65 6.46 12.53
CA ASP A 215 -0.45 7.39 12.29
C ASP A 215 -1.75 6.58 12.12
N PRO A 216 -2.65 6.56 13.11
CA PRO A 216 -3.84 5.71 13.06
C PRO A 216 -4.81 6.12 11.95
N VAL A 217 -4.82 7.39 11.54
CA VAL A 217 -5.67 7.88 10.44
C VAL A 217 -5.22 7.25 9.12
N GLN A 218 -3.92 7.35 8.82
CA GLN A 218 -3.36 6.80 7.59
C GLN A 218 -3.47 5.27 7.57
N LEU A 219 -3.15 4.61 8.67
CA LEU A 219 -3.19 3.15 8.73
C LEU A 219 -4.63 2.61 8.64
N ALA A 220 -5.60 3.23 9.32
CA ALA A 220 -7.01 2.84 9.22
C ALA A 220 -7.54 3.03 7.80
N LEU A 221 -7.26 4.18 7.17
CA LEU A 221 -7.68 4.45 5.80
C LEU A 221 -7.05 3.47 4.79
N ILE A 222 -5.77 3.14 4.93
CA ILE A 222 -5.11 2.13 4.08
C ILE A 222 -5.74 0.74 4.29
N ILE A 223 -6.09 0.36 5.51
CA ILE A 223 -6.77 -0.92 5.80
C ILE A 223 -8.12 -0.98 5.09
N LEU A 224 -8.95 0.05 5.23
CA LEU A 224 -10.26 0.12 4.57
C LEU A 224 -10.13 0.12 3.06
N LEU A 225 -9.27 0.98 2.49
CA LEU A 225 -9.04 1.00 1.05
C LEU A 225 -8.52 -0.33 0.52
N ALA A 226 -7.63 -1.04 1.24
CA ALA A 226 -7.16 -2.37 0.83
C ALA A 226 -8.28 -3.42 0.80
N GLY A 227 -9.21 -3.37 1.76
CA GLY A 227 -10.38 -4.26 1.80
C GLY A 227 -11.43 -3.93 0.73
N ILE A 228 -11.71 -2.65 0.47
CA ILE A 228 -12.72 -2.21 -0.50
C ILE A 228 -12.21 -2.34 -1.94
N THR A 229 -11.00 -1.84 -2.21
CA THR A 229 -10.47 -1.73 -3.59
C THR A 229 -9.64 -2.94 -4.04
N GLY A 230 -9.39 -3.88 -3.13
CA GLY A 230 -8.53 -5.06 -3.34
C GLY A 230 -7.09 -4.73 -3.76
N GLN A 231 -6.62 -3.49 -3.63
CA GLN A 231 -5.34 -3.07 -4.21
C GLN A 231 -4.11 -3.68 -3.51
N ARG A 232 -3.01 -3.75 -4.25
CA ARG A 232 -1.72 -4.20 -3.70
C ARG A 232 -1.12 -3.10 -2.82
N PRO A 233 -0.40 -3.43 -1.73
CA PRO A 233 0.11 -2.42 -0.79
C PRO A 233 1.00 -1.35 -1.44
N GLY A 234 1.81 -1.72 -2.44
CA GLY A 234 2.62 -0.76 -3.20
C GLY A 234 1.78 0.28 -3.93
N ALA A 235 0.69 -0.15 -4.58
CA ALA A 235 -0.23 0.75 -5.28
C ALA A 235 -0.88 1.73 -4.29
N LEU A 236 -1.39 1.24 -3.16
CA LEU A 236 -2.06 2.05 -2.14
C LEU A 236 -1.16 3.13 -1.54
N VAL A 237 0.05 2.79 -1.08
CA VAL A 237 0.95 3.80 -0.47
C VAL A 237 1.50 4.79 -1.50
N SER A 238 1.47 4.43 -2.78
CA SER A 238 1.92 5.29 -3.88
C SER A 238 0.82 6.18 -4.47
N LEU A 239 -0.41 6.12 -3.93
CA LEU A 239 -1.50 7.01 -4.33
C LEU A 239 -1.09 8.47 -4.14
N LYS A 240 -1.25 9.27 -5.19
CA LYS A 240 -1.05 10.71 -5.18
C LYS A 240 -2.37 11.46 -5.04
N HIS A 241 -2.33 12.76 -4.77
CA HIS A 241 -3.51 13.62 -4.81
C HIS A 241 -4.19 13.61 -6.19
N ALA A 242 -3.44 13.48 -7.29
CA ALA A 242 -4.00 13.28 -8.64
C ALA A 242 -4.73 11.94 -8.85
N ASP A 243 -4.62 10.99 -7.92
CA ASP A 243 -5.25 9.67 -7.99
C ASP A 243 -6.56 9.60 -7.20
N VAL A 244 -7.01 10.71 -6.61
CA VAL A 244 -8.19 10.74 -5.73
C VAL A 244 -9.02 12.01 -5.92
N ALA A 245 -10.34 11.89 -5.74
CA ALA A 245 -11.26 13.02 -5.73
C ALA A 245 -12.47 12.75 -4.82
N ILE A 246 -13.21 13.81 -4.49
CA ILE A 246 -14.53 13.73 -3.87
C ILE A 246 -15.52 14.35 -4.85
N THR A 247 -16.44 13.54 -5.38
CA THR A 247 -17.51 14.04 -6.25
C THR A 247 -18.81 14.09 -5.48
N LEU A 248 -19.45 15.26 -5.53
CA LEU A 248 -20.74 15.57 -4.94
C LEU A 248 -21.83 15.39 -5.99
N PHE A 249 -22.90 14.65 -5.67
CA PHE A 249 -24.05 14.45 -6.55
C PHE A 249 -25.34 15.03 -5.95
N PRO A 250 -26.20 15.67 -6.75
CA PRO A 250 -27.53 16.09 -6.31
C PRO A 250 -28.41 14.84 -6.17
N THR A 251 -29.00 14.63 -4.99
CA THR A 251 -29.75 13.38 -4.67
C THR A 251 -31.09 13.64 -3.96
N GLY A 252 -31.63 14.86 -4.02
CA GLY A 252 -32.88 15.24 -3.33
C GLY A 252 -32.80 15.27 -1.80
N ARG A 253 -31.63 15.00 -1.23
CA ARG A 253 -31.29 15.09 0.20
C ARG A 253 -30.99 16.53 0.60
N GLU A 254 -30.99 16.83 1.90
CA GLU A 254 -30.64 18.16 2.45
C GLU A 254 -29.22 18.63 2.04
N ARG A 255 -28.34 17.68 1.71
CA ARG A 255 -26.99 17.93 1.20
C ARG A 255 -26.63 16.97 0.04
N PRO A 256 -25.63 17.33 -0.79
CA PRO A 256 -25.14 16.43 -1.83
C PRO A 256 -24.60 15.11 -1.29
N HIS A 257 -24.76 14.05 -2.07
CA HIS A 257 -24.21 12.73 -1.76
C HIS A 257 -22.73 12.68 -2.17
N MET A 258 -21.85 12.29 -1.24
CA MET A 258 -20.40 12.29 -1.47
C MET A 258 -19.88 10.91 -1.92
N VAL A 259 -19.27 10.85 -3.10
CA VAL A 259 -18.53 9.68 -3.59
C VAL A 259 -17.03 9.96 -3.49
N LEU A 260 -16.30 9.05 -2.83
CA LEU A 260 -14.83 9.07 -2.85
C LEU A 260 -14.36 8.28 -4.07
N GLU A 261 -13.73 8.96 -5.01
CA GLU A 261 -13.15 8.37 -6.22
C GLU A 261 -11.69 8.04 -5.97
N VAL A 262 -11.29 6.79 -6.23
CA VAL A 262 -9.90 6.32 -6.09
C VAL A 262 -9.44 5.66 -7.39
N LYS A 263 -8.35 6.17 -7.96
CA LYS A 263 -7.82 5.82 -9.28
C LYS A 263 -6.35 5.39 -9.21
N PRO A 264 -6.05 4.17 -8.72
CA PRO A 264 -4.68 3.72 -8.51
C PRO A 264 -3.91 3.54 -9.83
N ARG A 265 -3.06 4.52 -10.18
CA ARG A 265 -2.25 4.52 -11.41
C ARG A 265 -1.09 3.54 -11.37
N ASN A 266 -0.44 3.38 -10.21
CA ASN A 266 0.73 2.50 -10.01
C ASN A 266 0.32 1.04 -9.75
N THR A 267 -0.35 0.44 -10.74
CA THR A 267 -0.88 -0.92 -10.67
C THR A 267 -0.37 -1.77 -11.83
N LYS A 268 -0.21 -3.08 -11.61
CA LYS A 268 0.24 -4.02 -12.64
C LYS A 268 -0.70 -3.95 -13.85
N GLY A 269 -0.13 -3.99 -15.06
CA GLY A 269 -0.91 -3.96 -16.30
C GLY A 269 -1.96 -5.07 -16.34
N TYR A 270 -3.22 -4.68 -16.54
CA TYR A 270 -4.33 -5.58 -16.81
C TYR A 270 -4.50 -5.69 -18.34
N ARG A 271 -4.46 -6.91 -18.87
CA ARG A 271 -4.60 -7.23 -20.31
C ARG A 271 -3.69 -6.40 -21.26
N GLY A 272 -2.52 -5.95 -20.81
CA GLY A 272 -1.51 -5.28 -21.65
C GLY A 272 -0.78 -4.12 -20.94
N LYS A 273 0.00 -3.34 -21.72
CA LYS A 273 0.38 -1.98 -21.32
C LYS A 273 -0.91 -1.15 -21.27
N LYS A 274 -1.11 -0.35 -20.22
CA LYS A 274 -2.18 0.65 -20.19
C LYS A 274 -1.96 1.58 -21.38
N LYS A 275 -2.93 1.74 -22.31
CA LYS A 275 -2.67 2.64 -23.45
C LYS A 275 -2.53 4.07 -22.90
N PRO A 276 -1.42 4.76 -23.21
CA PRO A 276 -1.33 6.19 -22.96
C PRO A 276 -2.30 6.91 -23.90
N VAL A 277 -3.10 7.82 -23.36
CA VAL A 277 -3.77 8.83 -24.19
C VAL A 277 -2.84 10.02 -24.28
N TYR A 278 -2.43 10.32 -25.52
CA TYR A 278 -1.84 11.60 -25.87
C TYR A 278 -3.00 12.61 -25.94
N VAL A 279 -2.99 13.60 -25.06
CA VAL A 279 -3.87 14.77 -25.16
C VAL A 279 -3.06 15.86 -25.85
N PRO A 280 -3.39 16.27 -27.09
CA PRO A 280 -2.68 17.35 -27.77
C PRO A 280 -2.89 18.67 -27.02
N ASN A 281 -1.82 19.21 -26.45
CA ASN A 281 -1.89 20.43 -25.66
C ASN A 281 -1.66 21.67 -26.55
N TYR A 282 -2.67 22.02 -27.36
CA TYR A 282 -2.59 23.07 -28.40
C TYR A 282 -2.17 24.47 -27.91
N ARG A 283 -2.04 24.73 -26.60
CA ARG A 283 -1.74 26.05 -26.04
C ARG A 283 -0.32 26.26 -25.48
N LYS A 284 0.51 25.23 -25.31
CA LYS A 284 1.92 25.40 -24.88
C LYS A 284 2.85 24.34 -25.48
N LYS A 285 4.05 24.77 -25.90
CA LYS A 285 5.19 23.90 -26.26
C LYS A 285 5.76 23.21 -25.01
N CYS A 286 5.00 22.30 -24.42
CA CYS A 286 5.40 21.43 -23.32
C CYS A 286 5.20 19.97 -23.73
N PRO A 287 6.04 19.02 -23.27
CA PRO A 287 5.95 17.63 -23.68
C PRO A 287 4.60 17.01 -23.31
N ASN A 288 4.10 16.15 -24.21
CA ASN A 288 2.79 15.51 -24.09
C ASN A 288 2.58 14.83 -22.73
N VAL A 289 1.56 15.25 -21.97
CA VAL A 289 1.22 14.62 -20.69
C VAL A 289 0.61 13.25 -20.96
N GLN A 290 1.30 12.20 -20.53
CA GLN A 290 0.93 10.82 -20.78
C GLN A 290 -0.16 10.36 -19.79
N ILE A 291 -1.44 10.38 -20.18
CA ILE A 291 -2.56 10.03 -19.29
C ILE A 291 -2.96 8.55 -19.47
N ASN A 292 -2.82 7.75 -18.41
CA ASN A 292 -3.20 6.34 -18.39
C ASN A 292 -4.73 6.14 -18.21
N ARG A 293 -5.48 6.16 -19.32
CA ARG A 293 -6.96 6.04 -19.34
C ARG A 293 -7.51 4.71 -18.80
N TYR A 294 -6.67 3.67 -18.68
CA TYR A 294 -7.03 2.32 -18.20
C TYR A 294 -6.67 2.07 -16.73
N SER A 295 -6.67 3.12 -15.90
CA SER A 295 -6.68 2.95 -14.44
C SER A 295 -8.13 2.82 -14.00
N LEU A 296 -8.50 1.65 -13.45
CA LEU A 296 -9.82 1.43 -12.85
C LEU A 296 -10.06 2.51 -11.80
N GLU A 297 -11.19 3.19 -11.93
CA GLU A 297 -11.65 4.23 -11.02
C GLU A 297 -12.77 3.63 -10.18
N ILE A 298 -12.61 3.68 -8.86
CA ILE A 298 -13.52 3.06 -7.90
C ILE A 298 -14.19 4.19 -7.12
N GLY A 299 -15.49 4.37 -7.35
CA GLY A 299 -16.34 5.24 -6.55
C GLY A 299 -16.78 4.52 -5.28
N ILE A 300 -16.54 5.13 -4.11
CA ILE A 300 -16.95 4.64 -2.80
C ILE A 300 -18.05 5.59 -2.28
N PRO A 301 -19.35 5.26 -2.46
CA PRO A 301 -20.47 6.11 -2.06
C PRO A 301 -20.58 6.22 -0.54
N GLU A 302 -21.26 7.25 -0.03
CA GLU A 302 -21.53 7.38 1.40
C GLU A 302 -22.58 6.35 1.82
N VAL A 303 -22.33 5.62 2.91
CA VAL A 303 -23.34 4.75 3.51
C VAL A 303 -24.21 5.65 4.39
N PRO A 304 -25.49 5.91 4.06
CA PRO A 304 -26.37 6.71 4.91
C PRO A 304 -26.58 5.98 6.24
N SER A 305 -26.71 6.72 7.34
CA SER A 305 -26.94 6.15 8.68
C SER A 305 -25.94 5.04 9.05
N GLU A 306 -24.67 5.20 8.67
CA GLU A 306 -23.63 4.18 8.87
C GLU A 306 -23.45 3.83 10.37
N PRO A 307 -23.66 2.57 10.81
CA PRO A 307 -23.73 2.21 12.23
C PRO A 307 -22.50 2.56 13.07
N CYS A 308 -21.34 2.75 12.44
CA CYS A 308 -20.10 3.17 13.09
C CYS A 308 -19.15 3.82 12.09
N LEU A 309 -18.78 5.08 12.29
CA LEU A 309 -17.91 5.84 11.39
C LEU A 309 -16.46 5.31 11.34
N LEU A 310 -16.09 4.37 12.22
CA LEU A 310 -14.85 3.60 12.15
C LEU A 310 -14.66 2.90 10.79
N PHE A 311 -15.75 2.48 10.15
CA PHE A 311 -15.73 1.86 8.82
C PHE A 311 -15.79 2.86 7.66
N CYS A 312 -16.02 4.15 7.92
CA CYS A 312 -16.21 5.12 6.86
C CYS A 312 -14.87 5.60 6.28
N PRO A 313 -14.43 5.14 5.08
CA PRO A 313 -13.17 5.61 4.51
C PRO A 313 -13.24 7.10 4.18
N LYS A 314 -14.42 7.65 3.89
CA LYS A 314 -14.61 9.08 3.62
C LYS A 314 -14.29 9.95 4.82
N THR A 315 -14.78 9.61 6.02
CA THR A 315 -14.47 10.35 7.24
C THR A 315 -12.97 10.41 7.50
N LEU A 316 -12.27 9.28 7.33
CA LEU A 316 -10.82 9.21 7.50
C LEU A 316 -10.05 9.95 6.39
N PHE A 317 -10.52 9.85 5.15
CA PHE A 317 -9.94 10.49 3.97
C PHE A 317 -10.08 12.02 4.01
N LEU A 318 -11.29 12.54 4.28
CA LEU A 318 -11.52 13.98 4.44
C LEU A 318 -10.71 14.53 5.63
N GLY A 319 -10.66 13.81 6.75
CA GLY A 319 -9.83 14.19 7.90
C GLY A 319 -8.35 14.26 7.54
N LEU A 320 -7.85 13.29 6.75
CA LEU A 320 -6.48 13.29 6.22
C LEU A 320 -6.20 14.46 5.26
N LEU A 321 -7.13 14.79 4.35
CA LEU A 321 -6.97 15.88 3.38
C LEU A 321 -7.03 17.27 4.03
N ILE A 322 -7.97 17.51 4.96
CA ILE A 322 -8.01 18.74 5.76
C ILE A 322 -6.71 18.88 6.57
N ARG A 323 -6.29 17.79 7.24
CA ARG A 323 -5.02 17.76 7.97
C ARG A 323 -3.81 18.11 7.09
N LYS A 324 -3.86 17.78 5.80
CA LYS A 324 -2.84 18.11 4.79
C LYS A 324 -3.03 19.46 4.10
N SER A 325 -4.01 20.27 4.49
CA SER A 325 -4.40 21.53 3.81
C SER A 325 -4.64 21.32 2.30
N ALA A 326 -5.14 20.15 1.91
CA ALA A 326 -5.14 19.73 0.51
C ALA A 326 -6.17 20.48 -0.35
N PHE A 327 -7.21 21.05 0.27
CA PHE A 327 -8.22 21.89 -0.40
C PHE A 327 -7.99 23.40 -0.23
N ARG A 328 -6.79 23.83 0.19
CA ARG A 328 -6.45 25.25 0.41
C ARG A 328 -6.74 26.19 -0.79
N HIS A 329 -6.58 25.69 -2.02
CA HIS A 329 -6.87 26.42 -3.27
C HIS A 329 -8.37 26.63 -3.53
N LEU A 330 -9.24 25.98 -2.75
CA LEU A 330 -10.69 26.18 -2.74
C LEU A 330 -11.14 26.94 -1.47
N HIS A 331 -10.19 27.44 -0.66
CA HIS A 331 -10.41 28.07 0.65
C HIS A 331 -11.18 27.19 1.66
N ILE A 332 -11.08 25.86 1.50
CA ILE A 332 -11.69 24.87 2.40
C ILE A 332 -10.65 24.43 3.44
N SER A 333 -10.90 24.77 4.71
CA SER A 333 -10.07 24.44 5.87
C SER A 333 -10.79 23.59 6.94
N SER A 334 -12.10 23.40 6.83
CA SER A 334 -12.94 22.71 7.82
C SER A 334 -13.92 21.69 7.23
N ALA A 335 -14.34 20.71 8.03
CA ALA A 335 -15.37 19.75 7.60
C ALA A 335 -16.73 20.43 7.38
N ARG A 336 -17.04 21.49 8.15
CA ARG A 336 -18.27 22.26 8.03
C ARG A 336 -18.41 22.92 6.67
N GLN A 337 -17.33 23.46 6.10
CA GLN A 337 -17.33 24.00 4.74
C GLN A 337 -17.64 22.89 3.71
N LEU A 338 -16.95 21.74 3.79
CA LEU A 338 -17.17 20.61 2.87
C LEU A 338 -18.62 20.10 2.87
N TYR A 339 -19.19 19.89 4.06
CA TYR A 339 -20.57 19.39 4.20
C TYR A 339 -21.64 20.46 3.95
N GLY A 340 -21.26 21.74 3.87
CA GLY A 340 -22.12 22.85 3.46
C GLY A 340 -22.07 23.18 1.95
N LEU A 341 -21.25 22.48 1.16
CA LEU A 341 -21.23 22.64 -0.29
C LEU A 341 -22.53 22.13 -0.91
N GLN A 342 -23.03 22.87 -1.90
CA GLN A 342 -24.19 22.51 -2.70
C GLN A 342 -23.79 22.25 -4.15
N VAL A 343 -24.58 21.46 -4.86
CA VAL A 343 -24.46 21.25 -6.30
C VAL A 343 -25.57 22.05 -6.98
N SER A 344 -25.24 22.85 -7.99
CA SER A 344 -26.23 23.59 -8.77
C SER A 344 -27.20 22.64 -9.48
N GLU A 345 -28.48 22.99 -9.55
CA GLU A 345 -29.50 22.23 -10.29
C GLU A 345 -29.15 22.05 -11.78
N TYR A 346 -28.36 22.97 -12.34
CA TYR A 346 -27.86 22.91 -13.71
C TYR A 346 -26.59 22.04 -13.88
N ALA A 347 -26.05 21.47 -12.80
CA ALA A 347 -24.82 20.69 -12.79
C ALA A 347 -25.07 19.26 -12.27
N GLY A 348 -24.76 18.25 -13.09
CA GLY A 348 -24.94 16.84 -12.68
C GLY A 348 -24.02 16.38 -11.54
N SER A 349 -22.93 17.10 -11.25
CA SER A 349 -22.03 16.85 -10.11
C SER A 349 -21.07 18.02 -9.85
N LEU A 350 -20.42 18.02 -8.68
CA LEU A 350 -19.31 18.91 -8.34
C LEU A 350 -18.12 18.08 -7.81
N THR A 351 -17.02 18.02 -8.58
CA THR A 351 -15.81 17.25 -8.19
C THR A 351 -14.75 18.14 -7.54
N LEU A 352 -14.43 17.83 -6.28
CA LEU A 352 -13.33 18.42 -5.52
C LEU A 352 -12.07 17.57 -5.70
N ARG A 353 -11.01 18.18 -6.24
CA ARG A 353 -9.67 17.55 -6.33
C ARG A 353 -8.73 18.19 -5.32
N PRO A 354 -7.79 17.46 -4.71
CA PRO A 354 -6.79 18.09 -3.84
C PRO A 354 -5.70 18.80 -4.67
N ALA A 355 -5.13 19.87 -4.10
CA ALA A 355 -3.95 20.57 -4.64
C ALA A 355 -2.70 19.68 -4.61
N ASP A 356 -1.63 20.11 -5.29
CA ASP A 356 -0.36 19.38 -5.43
C ASP A 356 -0.57 17.98 -6.02
N PRO A 357 -0.89 17.85 -7.33
CA PRO A 357 -1.24 16.57 -7.94
C PRO A 357 -0.18 15.47 -7.74
N ASP A 358 1.08 15.83 -7.56
CA ASP A 358 2.20 14.91 -7.31
C ASP A 358 2.45 14.55 -5.85
N ALA A 359 1.80 15.22 -4.88
CA ALA A 359 1.95 14.91 -3.46
C ALA A 359 1.33 13.54 -3.15
N TYR A 360 2.03 12.73 -2.35
CA TYR A 360 1.51 11.45 -1.89
C TYR A 360 0.37 11.65 -0.88
N LEU A 361 -0.70 10.86 -1.03
CA LEU A 361 -1.80 10.79 -0.07
C LEU A 361 -1.30 10.28 1.29
N PHE A 362 -0.39 9.29 1.27
CA PHE A 362 0.18 8.68 2.47
C PHE A 362 1.67 8.97 2.63
N ASP A 363 2.09 9.24 3.87
CA ASP A 363 3.46 9.59 4.25
C ASP A 363 4.27 8.36 4.69
N ILE A 364 3.87 7.15 4.25
CA ILE A 364 4.44 5.88 4.71
C ILE A 364 4.83 4.96 3.56
N SER A 365 5.96 4.26 3.70
CA SER A 365 6.40 3.28 2.70
C SER A 365 5.64 1.95 2.80
N ALA A 366 5.61 1.17 1.73
CA ALA A 366 5.05 -0.20 1.76
C ALA A 366 5.77 -1.10 2.77
N ARG A 367 7.05 -0.83 3.07
CA ARG A 367 7.82 -1.53 4.12
C ARG A 367 7.31 -1.14 5.52
N THR A 368 7.05 0.15 5.74
CA THR A 368 6.48 0.69 6.98
C THR A 368 5.09 0.10 7.22
N LEU A 369 4.21 0.14 6.22
CA LEU A 369 2.88 -0.47 6.26
C LEU A 369 2.91 -1.96 6.64
N ASN A 370 3.80 -2.75 6.02
CA ASN A 370 3.96 -4.17 6.36
C ASN A 370 4.46 -4.38 7.80
N ALA A 371 5.32 -3.51 8.33
CA ALA A 371 5.79 -3.59 9.70
C ALA A 371 4.68 -3.22 10.70
N TRP A 372 3.96 -2.13 10.44
CA TRP A 372 2.85 -1.67 11.28
C TRP A 372 1.69 -2.67 11.30
N LEU A 373 1.28 -3.24 10.16
CA LEU A 373 0.21 -4.26 10.12
C LEU A 373 0.57 -5.53 10.88
N ARG A 374 1.84 -5.97 10.81
CA ARG A 374 2.32 -7.11 11.61
C ARG A 374 2.23 -6.81 13.10
N ARG A 375 2.73 -5.65 13.52
CA ARG A 375 2.68 -5.24 14.93
C ARG A 375 1.24 -5.05 15.43
N LEU A 376 0.38 -4.42 14.63
CA LEU A 376 -1.04 -4.26 14.93
C LEU A 376 -1.74 -5.62 15.07
N GLY A 377 -1.47 -6.57 14.16
CA GLY A 377 -2.00 -7.93 14.26
C GLY A 377 -1.52 -8.68 15.50
N GLU A 378 -0.25 -8.50 15.89
CA GLU A 378 0.27 -9.05 17.14
C GLU A 378 -0.43 -8.48 18.39
N ILE A 379 -0.65 -7.15 18.46
CA ILE A 379 -1.33 -6.48 19.58
C ILE A 379 -2.83 -6.78 19.61
N THR A 380 -3.47 -6.90 18.44
CA THR A 380 -4.86 -7.36 18.36
C THR A 380 -5.00 -8.81 18.81
N GLY A 381 -3.88 -9.54 18.84
CA GLY A 381 -3.84 -10.92 19.27
C GLY A 381 -4.26 -11.87 18.18
N PHE A 382 -3.94 -11.65 16.91
CA PHE A 382 -4.01 -12.73 15.90
C PHE A 382 -2.86 -13.72 16.13
N ASP A 383 -3.05 -14.98 15.72
CA ASP A 383 -2.02 -16.02 15.76
C ASP A 383 -0.87 -15.73 14.79
N LEU A 384 -1.21 -15.52 13.52
CA LEU A 384 -0.29 -15.35 12.41
C LEU A 384 -0.03 -13.87 12.09
N PRO A 385 1.17 -13.50 11.56
CA PRO A 385 1.48 -12.12 11.23
C PRO A 385 0.69 -11.63 10.01
N ILE A 386 -0.20 -10.66 10.25
CA ILE A 386 -1.02 -10.03 9.21
C ILE A 386 -0.16 -9.38 8.13
N THR A 387 -0.66 -9.44 6.89
CA THR A 387 -0.08 -8.74 5.75
C THR A 387 -1.19 -8.07 4.92
N PRO A 388 -0.89 -7.02 4.14
CA PRO A 388 -1.86 -6.39 3.23
C PRO A 388 -2.55 -7.37 2.26
N TYR A 389 -1.90 -8.51 1.96
CA TYR A 389 -2.47 -9.53 1.11
C TYR A 389 -3.69 -10.23 1.73
N TRP A 390 -3.86 -10.23 3.05
CA TRP A 390 -5.05 -10.81 3.69
C TRP A 390 -6.30 -9.97 3.39
N LEU A 391 -6.17 -8.64 3.48
CA LEU A 391 -7.22 -7.67 3.11
C LEU A 391 -7.60 -7.82 1.62
N ARG A 392 -6.60 -7.92 0.75
CA ARG A 392 -6.82 -8.17 -0.69
C ARG A 392 -7.49 -9.53 -0.98
N ARG A 393 -7.20 -10.58 -0.19
CA ARG A 393 -7.92 -11.86 -0.31
C ARG A 393 -9.36 -11.76 0.20
N GLY A 394 -9.59 -11.04 1.30
CA GLY A 394 -10.94 -10.70 1.77
C GLY A 394 -11.76 -9.95 0.72
N ALA A 395 -11.17 -8.94 0.08
CA ALA A 395 -11.79 -8.23 -1.05
C ALA A 395 -12.20 -9.16 -2.20
N GLY A 396 -11.32 -10.10 -2.57
CA GLY A 396 -11.58 -11.08 -3.63
C GLY A 396 -12.52 -12.21 -3.24
N GLU A 397 -12.67 -12.48 -1.94
CA GLU A 397 -13.65 -13.43 -1.40
C GLU A 397 -15.03 -12.79 -1.32
N ALA A 398 -15.15 -11.57 -0.79
CA ALA A 398 -16.38 -10.79 -0.82
C ALA A 398 -16.93 -10.63 -2.25
N ALA A 399 -16.05 -10.34 -3.22
CA ALA A 399 -16.40 -10.26 -4.64
C ALA A 399 -16.87 -11.60 -5.25
N ASN A 400 -16.44 -12.75 -4.73
CA ASN A 400 -16.89 -14.07 -5.18
C ASN A 400 -18.13 -14.59 -4.44
N SER A 401 -18.44 -14.02 -3.27
CA SER A 401 -19.61 -14.36 -2.46
C SER A 401 -20.82 -13.45 -2.74
N SER A 402 -20.63 -12.42 -3.56
CA SER A 402 -21.64 -11.48 -4.06
C SER A 402 -22.26 -12.01 -5.36
N CYS A 403 -23.57 -11.88 -5.52
CA CYS A 403 -24.25 -12.16 -6.80
C CYS A 403 -24.24 -10.95 -7.75
N GLU A 404 -23.88 -9.77 -7.23
CA GLU A 404 -23.80 -8.49 -7.95
C GLU A 404 -22.47 -8.29 -8.69
N ILE A 405 -21.42 -9.06 -8.35
CA ILE A 405 -20.07 -8.93 -8.91
C ILE A 405 -19.72 -10.16 -9.75
N SER A 406 -19.72 -10.01 -11.07
CA SER A 406 -19.27 -11.05 -12.00
C SER A 406 -17.77 -11.35 -11.88
N GLU A 407 -17.33 -12.53 -12.33
CA GLU A 407 -15.90 -12.88 -12.39
C GLU A 407 -15.10 -11.86 -13.26
N ALA A 408 -15.72 -11.28 -14.28
CA ALA A 408 -15.09 -10.23 -15.09
C ALA A 408 -14.81 -8.95 -14.28
N GLN A 409 -15.77 -8.51 -13.46
CA GLN A 409 -15.59 -7.39 -12.54
C GLN A 409 -14.61 -7.72 -11.41
N GLN A 410 -14.63 -8.95 -10.88
CA GLN A 410 -13.68 -9.43 -9.87
C GLN A 410 -12.22 -9.43 -10.40
N ASN A 411 -12.03 -9.89 -11.64
CA ASN A 411 -10.74 -9.84 -12.33
C ASN A 411 -10.29 -8.40 -12.63
N LEU A 412 -11.22 -7.49 -12.96
CA LEU A 412 -10.94 -6.07 -13.16
C LEU A 412 -10.50 -5.38 -11.85
N LEU A 413 -11.26 -5.55 -10.76
CA LEU A 413 -10.97 -5.05 -9.42
C LEU A 413 -9.57 -5.48 -8.94
N LEU A 414 -9.29 -6.78 -9.05
CA LEU A 414 -8.03 -7.36 -8.62
C LEU A 414 -6.89 -7.18 -9.63
N GLN A 415 -7.15 -6.73 -10.86
CA GLN A 415 -6.20 -6.73 -11.99
C GLN A 415 -5.58 -8.12 -12.19
N HIS A 416 -6.42 -9.10 -12.48
CA HIS A 416 -6.08 -10.49 -12.78
C HIS A 416 -6.35 -10.77 -14.26
N ALA A 417 -5.43 -11.41 -14.97
CA ALA A 417 -5.63 -11.70 -16.39
C ALA A 417 -6.83 -12.65 -16.65
N SER A 418 -7.09 -13.56 -15.71
CA SER A 418 -8.24 -14.48 -15.65
C SER A 418 -8.43 -15.01 -14.22
N GLY A 419 -9.60 -15.60 -13.91
CA GLY A 419 -9.93 -16.14 -12.58
C GLY A 419 -8.96 -17.19 -12.06
N SER A 420 -8.26 -17.91 -12.96
CA SER A 420 -7.16 -18.82 -12.59
C SER A 420 -6.09 -18.16 -11.70
N VAL A 421 -5.86 -16.85 -11.87
CA VAL A 421 -4.93 -16.07 -11.04
C VAL A 421 -5.46 -15.95 -9.61
N TYR A 422 -6.77 -15.73 -9.43
CA TYR A 422 -7.42 -15.75 -8.12
C TYR A 422 -7.35 -17.16 -7.52
N GLN A 423 -7.86 -18.16 -8.23
CA GLN A 423 -7.96 -19.56 -7.77
C GLN A 423 -6.60 -20.09 -7.27
N LYS A 424 -5.52 -19.85 -8.03
CA LYS A 424 -4.18 -20.33 -7.69
C LYS A 424 -3.53 -19.58 -6.52
N ASN A 425 -3.66 -18.25 -6.47
CA ASN A 425 -2.84 -17.40 -5.61
C ASN A 425 -3.58 -16.75 -4.43
N TYR A 426 -4.91 -16.58 -4.52
CA TYR A 426 -5.71 -15.75 -3.60
C TYR A 426 -6.92 -16.48 -2.98
N ARG A 427 -7.39 -17.60 -3.56
CA ARG A 427 -8.42 -18.47 -2.96
C ARG A 427 -8.09 -18.78 -1.49
N PRO A 428 -9.05 -18.67 -0.55
CA PRO A 428 -8.86 -19.09 0.84
C PRO A 428 -8.68 -20.61 0.94
N ASP A 429 -7.93 -21.06 1.95
CA ASP A 429 -7.72 -22.50 2.17
C ASP A 429 -8.96 -23.17 2.81
N TYR A 430 -9.71 -22.41 3.63
CA TYR A 430 -11.02 -22.81 4.15
C TYR A 430 -12.13 -22.42 3.16
N LEU A 431 -13.08 -23.32 2.88
CA LEU A 431 -14.24 -23.04 2.02
C LEU A 431 -15.27 -22.15 2.75
N PRO A 432 -15.53 -20.90 2.30
CA PRO A 432 -16.35 -19.94 3.05
C PRO A 432 -17.87 -20.16 2.86
N VAL A 433 -18.32 -21.40 2.65
CA VAL A 433 -19.71 -21.77 2.35
C VAL A 433 -20.13 -22.92 3.25
N ASP A 434 -21.39 -22.92 3.72
CA ASP A 434 -21.98 -24.04 4.45
C ASP A 434 -22.29 -25.20 3.48
N PHE A 435 -21.27 -25.96 3.11
CA PHE A 435 -21.42 -27.08 2.18
C PHE A 435 -22.35 -28.17 2.75
N ASN A 436 -22.40 -28.36 4.06
CA ASN A 436 -23.30 -29.31 4.70
C ASN A 436 -24.77 -28.88 4.56
N ALA A 437 -25.07 -27.60 4.80
CA ALA A 437 -26.42 -27.07 4.54
C ALA A 437 -26.78 -27.12 3.06
N ALA A 438 -25.86 -26.75 2.15
CA ALA A 438 -26.10 -26.84 0.71
C ALA A 438 -26.39 -28.27 0.25
N TRP A 439 -25.59 -29.25 0.68
CA TRP A 439 -25.77 -30.67 0.37
C TRP A 439 -27.10 -31.23 0.91
N ARG A 440 -27.48 -30.83 2.13
CA ARG A 440 -28.72 -31.26 2.79
C ARG A 440 -29.95 -30.40 2.44
N GLN A 441 -29.81 -29.42 1.55
CA GLN A 441 -30.86 -28.44 1.20
C GLN A 441 -31.44 -27.69 2.43
N LEU A 442 -30.60 -27.41 3.42
CA LEU A 442 -30.94 -26.67 4.64
C LEU A 442 -30.55 -25.18 4.54
N LYS A 443 -31.10 -24.37 5.44
CA LYS A 443 -30.70 -22.95 5.58
C LYS A 443 -29.23 -22.85 6.03
N PRO A 444 -28.35 -22.15 5.29
CA PRO A 444 -26.94 -22.02 5.66
C PRO A 444 -26.69 -21.31 7.00
N GLN A 445 -25.77 -21.84 7.82
CA GLN A 445 -25.33 -21.23 9.07
C GLN A 445 -24.22 -20.20 8.82
N VAL A 446 -24.54 -19.15 8.05
CA VAL A 446 -23.57 -18.16 7.52
C VAL A 446 -22.67 -17.57 8.60
N MET A 447 -23.20 -17.24 9.79
CA MET A 447 -22.40 -16.70 10.89
C MET A 447 -21.35 -17.70 11.42
N ILE A 448 -21.73 -18.97 11.60
CA ILE A 448 -20.81 -20.02 12.06
C ILE A 448 -19.70 -20.23 11.02
N ILE A 449 -20.05 -20.30 9.73
CA ILE A 449 -19.08 -20.44 8.65
C ILE A 449 -18.16 -19.22 8.56
N ARG A 450 -18.67 -17.99 8.73
CA ARG A 450 -17.83 -16.77 8.77
C ARG A 450 -16.85 -16.79 9.94
N MET A 451 -17.28 -17.20 11.13
CA MET A 451 -16.37 -17.38 12.27
C MET A 451 -15.33 -18.49 12.04
N ALA A 452 -15.74 -19.64 11.50
CA ALA A 452 -14.86 -20.78 11.25
C ALA A 452 -13.82 -20.53 10.14
N SER A 453 -14.18 -19.76 9.11
CA SER A 453 -13.35 -19.43 7.94
C SER A 453 -12.59 -18.09 8.05
N GLY A 454 -13.04 -17.19 8.92
CA GLY A 454 -12.44 -15.87 9.16
C GLY A 454 -11.22 -15.94 10.08
N GLN A 455 -10.78 -14.79 10.58
CA GLN A 455 -9.60 -14.71 11.46
C GLN A 455 -9.94 -14.25 12.88
N SER A 456 -11.16 -13.78 13.12
CA SER A 456 -11.71 -13.52 14.45
C SER A 456 -11.56 -14.72 15.40
N ARG A 457 -11.66 -15.96 14.88
CA ARG A 457 -11.44 -17.20 15.64
C ARG A 457 -10.01 -17.42 16.15
N SER A 458 -9.00 -16.72 15.62
CA SER A 458 -7.62 -16.82 16.12
C SER A 458 -7.22 -15.67 17.05
N ILE A 459 -8.16 -14.74 17.32
CA ILE A 459 -7.97 -13.61 18.22
C ILE A 459 -7.93 -14.10 19.67
N ASP A 460 -6.75 -14.02 20.29
CA ASP A 460 -6.54 -14.15 21.73
C ASP A 460 -5.62 -13.02 22.19
N ARG A 461 -6.15 -12.16 23.07
CA ARG A 461 -5.46 -10.98 23.59
C ARG A 461 -4.42 -11.32 24.66
N ARG A 462 -4.47 -12.52 25.26
CA ARG A 462 -3.46 -13.04 26.20
C ARG A 462 -2.18 -13.48 25.47
N ARG A 463 -2.26 -13.71 24.15
CA ARG A 463 -1.12 -14.18 23.35
C ARG A 463 0.05 -13.20 23.46
N PRO A 464 1.26 -13.62 23.86
CA PRO A 464 2.27 -12.65 24.21
C PRO A 464 2.83 -11.90 22.98
N ILE A 465 3.16 -10.63 23.23
CA ILE A 465 3.45 -9.63 22.21
C ILE A 465 4.95 -9.32 22.18
N ASP A 466 5.57 -9.06 23.33
CA ASP A 466 6.99 -8.68 23.42
C ASP A 466 7.75 -9.65 24.31
N LEU A 467 9.07 -9.75 24.08
CA LEU A 467 9.94 -10.62 24.86
C LEU A 467 10.15 -10.06 26.26
N ASN A 468 10.06 -10.92 27.27
CA ASN A 468 10.42 -10.57 28.63
C ASN A 468 11.95 -10.42 28.79
N ARG A 469 12.40 -9.92 29.94
CA ARG A 469 13.83 -9.63 30.19
C ARG A 469 14.74 -10.86 30.09
N ALA A 470 14.24 -12.06 30.42
CA ALA A 470 15.01 -13.31 30.33
C ALA A 470 15.15 -13.78 28.88
N GLU A 471 14.04 -13.87 28.15
CA GLU A 471 14.00 -14.21 26.70
C GLU A 471 14.86 -13.24 25.86
N GLU A 472 14.80 -11.96 26.19
CA GLU A 472 15.58 -10.90 25.56
C GLU A 472 17.08 -10.97 25.91
N ASN A 473 17.46 -11.59 27.03
CA ASN A 473 18.85 -11.92 27.33
C ASN A 473 19.31 -13.19 26.59
N GLU A 474 18.45 -14.20 26.46
CA GLU A 474 18.74 -15.42 25.70
C GLU A 474 18.92 -15.11 24.20
N ALA A 475 18.08 -14.25 23.63
CA ALA A 475 18.22 -13.77 22.25
C ALA A 475 19.55 -13.03 22.00
N LYS A 476 20.13 -12.38 23.02
CA LYS A 476 21.49 -11.81 22.97
C LYS A 476 22.58 -12.86 23.17
N ALA A 477 22.30 -13.92 23.94
CA ALA A 477 23.22 -15.01 24.24
C ALA A 477 23.49 -15.92 23.03
N ASN A 478 22.60 -15.90 22.01
CA ASN A 478 22.74 -16.65 20.76
C ASN A 478 24.18 -16.62 20.19
N PRO A 479 24.80 -17.78 19.87
CA PRO A 479 26.21 -17.85 19.46
C PRO A 479 26.55 -17.01 18.22
N LEU A 480 25.64 -16.87 17.26
CA LEU A 480 25.84 -16.04 16.07
C LEU A 480 25.81 -14.55 16.44
N VAL A 481 24.88 -14.14 17.31
CA VAL A 481 24.76 -12.76 17.82
C VAL A 481 26.02 -12.37 18.58
N ARG A 482 26.46 -13.19 19.54
CA ARG A 482 27.72 -12.97 20.29
C ARG A 482 28.94 -12.89 19.36
N ARG A 483 29.02 -13.77 18.34
CA ARG A 483 30.10 -13.76 17.33
C ARG A 483 30.11 -12.48 16.50
N ARG A 484 28.94 -11.96 16.10
CA ARG A 484 28.84 -10.68 15.36
C ARG A 484 29.11 -9.48 16.25
N LEU A 485 28.66 -9.49 17.50
CA LEU A 485 28.96 -8.45 18.50
C LEU A 485 30.47 -8.34 18.73
N LYS A 486 31.17 -9.46 18.99
CA LYS A 486 32.64 -9.48 19.14
C LYS A 486 33.35 -8.88 17.91
N ARG A 487 32.87 -9.13 16.68
CA ARG A 487 33.43 -8.52 15.46
C ARG A 487 33.15 -7.01 15.40
N TRP A 488 31.91 -6.57 15.62
CA TRP A 488 31.56 -5.16 15.67
C TRP A 488 32.40 -4.37 16.69
N LEU A 489 32.55 -4.89 17.92
CA LEU A 489 33.37 -4.27 18.96
C LEU A 489 34.85 -4.18 18.58
N LYS A 490 35.43 -5.20 17.94
CA LYS A 490 36.81 -5.14 17.40
C LYS A 490 36.98 -4.02 16.36
N TYR A 491 36.00 -3.81 15.48
CA TYR A 491 36.06 -2.70 14.51
C TYR A 491 35.84 -1.34 15.17
N LYS A 492 34.94 -1.23 16.16
CA LYS A 492 34.76 0.00 16.96
C LYS A 492 36.07 0.38 17.68
N GLN A 493 36.77 -0.59 18.28
CA GLN A 493 38.09 -0.37 18.90
C GLN A 493 39.17 0.03 17.88
N LYS A 494 39.22 -0.58 16.69
CA LYS A 494 40.14 -0.17 15.62
C LYS A 494 39.91 1.27 15.18
N ILE A 495 38.66 1.70 15.06
CA ILE A 495 38.30 3.09 14.77
C ILE A 495 38.74 4.02 15.90
N GLN A 496 38.41 3.67 17.15
CA GLN A 496 38.78 4.47 18.33
C GLN A 496 40.31 4.68 18.42
N ARG A 497 41.11 3.66 18.10
CA ARG A 497 42.59 3.77 18.08
C ARG A 497 43.15 4.60 16.92
N LYS A 498 42.50 4.63 15.76
CA LYS A 498 43.01 5.33 14.55
C LYS A 498 42.47 6.74 14.35
N HIS A 499 41.25 7.01 14.82
CA HIS A 499 40.52 8.24 14.55
C HIS A 499 39.89 8.85 15.81
N GLY A 500 40.06 8.25 16.99
CA GLY A 500 39.45 8.70 18.25
C GLY A 500 37.97 8.34 18.39
N THR A 501 37.11 8.82 17.50
CA THR A 501 35.65 8.62 17.57
C THR A 501 35.10 7.87 16.34
N LEU A 502 33.85 7.43 16.42
CA LEU A 502 33.16 6.84 15.26
C LEU A 502 32.83 7.90 14.19
N ALA A 503 32.59 9.16 14.60
CA ALA A 503 32.20 10.25 13.71
C ALA A 503 33.40 10.75 12.88
N SER A 504 34.55 10.94 13.51
CA SER A 504 35.81 11.34 12.86
C SER A 504 36.39 10.28 11.91
N ALA A 505 35.85 9.06 11.90
CA ALA A 505 36.19 8.03 10.92
C ALA A 505 35.24 8.00 9.71
N ALA A 506 34.20 8.86 9.67
CA ALA A 506 33.24 8.89 8.56
C ALA A 506 33.95 9.08 7.20
N GLY A 507 33.43 8.46 6.16
CA GLY A 507 34.06 8.42 4.82
C GLY A 507 35.20 7.40 4.68
N THR A 508 35.83 6.93 5.76
CA THR A 508 36.95 5.97 5.63
C THR A 508 36.48 4.54 5.26
N PRO A 509 37.31 3.74 4.55
CA PRO A 509 37.02 2.32 4.31
C PRO A 509 36.85 1.50 5.60
N LEU A 510 37.57 1.90 6.67
CA LEU A 510 37.46 1.26 7.98
C LEU A 510 36.09 1.49 8.62
N TYR A 511 35.53 2.71 8.50
CA TYR A 511 34.17 3.04 8.92
C TYR A 511 33.12 2.29 8.11
N ALA A 512 33.28 2.19 6.78
CA ALA A 512 32.36 1.45 5.92
C ALA A 512 32.27 -0.04 6.33
N GLU A 513 33.40 -0.73 6.52
CA GLU A 513 33.40 -2.13 6.98
C GLU A 513 32.91 -2.25 8.44
N ALA A 514 33.22 -1.31 9.32
CA ALA A 514 32.69 -1.29 10.68
C ALA A 514 31.16 -1.19 10.69
N MET A 515 30.57 -0.29 9.91
CA MET A 515 29.13 -0.12 9.75
C MET A 515 28.46 -1.38 9.15
N LYS A 516 29.12 -2.06 8.20
CA LYS A 516 28.68 -3.35 7.68
C LYS A 516 28.69 -4.45 8.76
N GLN A 517 29.66 -4.48 9.66
CA GLN A 517 29.65 -5.38 10.83
C GLN A 517 28.58 -4.98 11.86
N ARG A 518 28.33 -3.69 12.09
CA ARG A 518 27.23 -3.17 12.92
C ARG A 518 25.87 -3.66 12.42
N THR A 519 25.62 -3.50 11.12
CA THR A 519 24.39 -3.98 10.45
C THR A 519 24.28 -5.50 10.57
N ARG A 520 25.35 -6.27 10.32
CA ARG A 520 25.37 -7.73 10.52
C ARG A 520 25.06 -8.15 11.96
N TYR A 521 25.51 -7.40 12.97
CA TYR A 521 25.16 -7.64 14.37
C TYR A 521 23.67 -7.40 14.64
N TYR A 522 23.14 -6.21 14.32
CA TYR A 522 21.73 -5.91 14.56
C TYR A 522 20.79 -6.81 13.75
N THR A 523 21.14 -7.17 12.51
CA THR A 523 20.38 -8.15 11.72
C THR A 523 20.35 -9.53 12.37
N ALA A 524 21.47 -9.99 12.96
CA ALA A 524 21.52 -11.25 13.69
C ALA A 524 20.70 -11.19 14.99
N LEU A 525 20.81 -10.12 15.77
CA LEU A 525 20.02 -9.91 16.99
C LEU A 525 18.52 -9.89 16.70
N GLN A 526 18.09 -9.13 15.69
CA GLN A 526 16.69 -9.08 15.27
C GLN A 526 16.21 -10.38 14.60
N ALA A 527 17.10 -11.23 14.09
CA ALA A 527 16.74 -12.60 13.71
C ALA A 527 16.49 -13.48 14.94
N SER A 528 17.39 -13.46 15.92
CA SER A 528 17.25 -14.26 17.15
C SER A 528 16.04 -13.85 17.99
N ARG A 529 15.74 -12.55 18.10
CA ARG A 529 14.52 -12.07 18.77
C ARG A 529 13.24 -12.55 18.09
N ARG A 530 13.20 -12.54 16.75
CA ARG A 530 12.05 -13.03 15.99
C ARG A 530 11.86 -14.53 16.15
N GLU A 531 12.94 -15.31 16.13
CA GLU A 531 12.89 -16.75 16.38
C GLU A 531 12.39 -17.06 17.79
N MET A 532 12.87 -16.32 18.81
CA MET A 532 12.40 -16.47 20.19
C MET A 532 10.89 -16.17 20.31
N LYS A 533 10.45 -15.04 19.72
CA LYS A 533 9.04 -14.64 19.72
C LYS A 533 8.14 -15.62 18.94
N GLU A 534 8.65 -16.19 17.85
CA GLU A 534 7.96 -17.22 17.06
C GLU A 534 7.76 -18.49 17.93
N LYS A 535 8.82 -18.98 18.61
CA LYS A 535 8.74 -20.12 19.54
C LYS A 535 7.75 -19.88 20.69
N MET A 536 7.87 -18.75 21.38
CA MET A 536 7.00 -18.40 22.52
C MET A 536 5.52 -18.31 22.09
N ARG A 537 5.22 -17.75 20.91
CA ARG A 537 3.85 -17.65 20.40
C ARG A 537 3.30 -18.98 19.89
N SER A 538 4.12 -19.82 19.27
CA SER A 538 3.73 -21.21 18.93
C SER A 538 3.39 -22.00 20.19
N ARG A 539 4.26 -21.95 21.20
CA ARG A 539 4.02 -22.61 22.50
C ARG A 539 2.71 -22.14 23.15
N PHE A 540 2.43 -20.84 23.14
CA PHE A 540 1.15 -20.30 23.62
C PHE A 540 -0.06 -20.86 22.84
N ASN A 541 0.02 -20.92 21.51
CA ASN A 541 -1.05 -21.45 20.66
C ASN A 541 -1.32 -22.94 20.87
N GLU A 542 -0.30 -23.70 21.27
CA GLU A 542 -0.39 -25.14 21.55
C GLU A 542 -0.88 -25.40 22.99
N GLU A 543 -0.34 -24.69 23.99
CA GLU A 543 -0.62 -24.95 25.41
C GLU A 543 -1.87 -24.25 25.96
N GLN A 544 -2.14 -22.98 25.59
CA GLN A 544 -3.23 -22.21 26.21
C GLN A 544 -4.62 -22.81 25.95
N PRO A 545 -4.99 -23.25 24.73
CA PRO A 545 -6.30 -23.83 24.49
C PRO A 545 -6.53 -25.12 25.29
N VAL A 546 -5.48 -25.92 25.48
CA VAL A 546 -5.52 -27.14 26.30
C VAL A 546 -5.75 -26.78 27.77
N GLN A 547 -5.05 -25.76 28.29
CA GLN A 547 -5.25 -25.28 29.66
C GLN A 547 -6.66 -24.70 29.88
N ASP A 548 -7.19 -23.95 28.91
CA ASP A 548 -8.55 -23.39 28.97
C ASP A 548 -9.61 -24.51 28.97
N VAL A 549 -9.41 -25.59 28.20
CA VAL A 549 -10.29 -26.78 28.22
C VAL A 549 -10.20 -27.50 29.56
N ILE A 550 -8.99 -27.77 30.07
CA ILE A 550 -8.78 -28.43 31.37
C ILE A 550 -9.47 -27.64 32.49
N ARG A 551 -9.32 -26.31 32.52
CA ARG A 551 -10.01 -25.44 33.49
C ARG A 551 -11.52 -25.62 33.45
N GLN A 552 -12.12 -25.52 32.26
CA GLN A 552 -13.58 -25.65 32.10
C GLN A 552 -14.08 -27.05 32.51
N VAL A 553 -13.35 -28.11 32.16
CA VAL A 553 -13.67 -29.51 32.58
C VAL A 553 -13.65 -29.66 34.10
N HIS A 554 -12.78 -28.93 34.80
CA HIS A 554 -12.70 -28.91 36.26
C HIS A 554 -13.52 -27.78 36.93
N GLY A 555 -14.38 -27.06 36.19
CA GLY A 555 -15.19 -25.97 36.73
C GLY A 555 -14.40 -24.72 37.18
N LEU A 556 -13.12 -24.61 36.79
CA LEU A 556 -12.27 -23.47 37.10
C LEU A 556 -12.49 -22.32 36.11
N PRO A 557 -12.41 -21.05 36.56
CA PRO A 557 -12.53 -19.90 35.68
C PRO A 557 -11.38 -19.81 34.67
N LEU A 558 -11.71 -19.34 33.47
CA LEU A 558 -10.73 -18.98 32.45
C LEU A 558 -9.89 -17.79 32.92
N GLU A 559 -8.62 -17.78 32.51
CA GLU A 559 -7.74 -16.63 32.73
C GLU A 559 -8.23 -15.41 31.95
N THR A 560 -8.53 -14.33 32.66
CA THR A 560 -8.91 -13.05 32.07
C THR A 560 -7.67 -12.29 31.59
N TYR A 561 -7.76 -11.71 30.39
CA TYR A 561 -6.81 -10.69 29.96
C TYR A 561 -7.08 -9.39 30.73
N ASN A 562 -6.21 -9.06 31.69
CA ASN A 562 -6.19 -7.72 32.25
C ASN A 562 -5.77 -6.74 31.15
N VAL A 563 -6.69 -5.85 30.76
CA VAL A 563 -6.35 -4.72 29.90
C VAL A 563 -5.35 -3.86 30.67
N CYS A 564 -4.20 -3.59 30.07
CA CYS A 564 -3.27 -2.61 30.61
C CYS A 564 -3.88 -1.21 30.37
N ASP A 565 -4.74 -0.77 31.28
CA ASP A 565 -5.59 0.43 31.15
C ASP A 565 -4.79 1.76 31.18
N ASP A 566 -3.50 1.72 31.52
CA ASP A 566 -2.70 2.91 31.84
C ASP A 566 -1.83 3.45 30.68
N VAL A 567 -2.23 3.22 29.43
CA VAL A 567 -1.64 3.96 28.29
C VAL A 567 -2.42 5.25 28.05
N ALA A 568 -1.89 6.37 28.57
CA ALA A 568 -2.45 7.70 28.40
C ALA A 568 -2.54 8.15 26.91
N LEU A 569 -3.64 7.80 26.24
CA LEU A 569 -4.00 8.32 24.92
C LEU A 569 -4.09 9.85 24.94
N SER A 570 -3.70 10.51 23.84
CA SER A 570 -3.86 11.96 23.71
C SER A 570 -5.34 12.37 23.77
N GLN A 571 -5.62 13.61 24.20
CA GLN A 571 -7.01 14.07 24.36
C GLN A 571 -7.76 14.10 23.02
N GLU A 572 -7.08 14.49 21.95
CA GLU A 572 -7.57 14.48 20.58
C GLU A 572 -7.96 13.06 20.17
N ARG A 573 -7.10 12.08 20.46
CA ARG A 573 -7.34 10.68 20.12
C ARG A 573 -8.50 10.07 20.89
N ARG A 574 -8.66 10.39 22.18
CA ARG A 574 -9.85 10.01 22.97
C ARG A 574 -11.13 10.60 22.37
N LYS A 575 -11.12 11.89 21.97
CA LYS A 575 -12.26 12.53 21.30
C LYS A 575 -12.59 11.84 19.97
N ALA A 576 -11.59 11.58 19.13
CA ALA A 576 -11.77 10.87 17.87
C ALA A 576 -12.35 9.46 18.07
N ILE A 577 -11.91 8.70 19.08
CA ILE A 577 -12.50 7.40 19.43
C ILE A 577 -13.97 7.56 19.79
N VAL A 578 -14.33 8.44 20.73
CA VAL A 578 -15.73 8.61 21.16
C VAL A 578 -16.65 8.95 19.99
N ILE A 579 -16.19 9.76 19.04
CA ILE A 579 -16.99 10.17 17.88
C ILE A 579 -17.05 9.06 16.82
N LEU A 580 -15.93 8.38 16.50
CA LEU A 580 -15.91 7.30 15.50
C LEU A 580 -16.70 6.06 15.94
N PHE A 581 -16.77 5.79 17.23
CA PHE A 581 -17.50 4.67 17.83
C PHE A 581 -18.95 4.98 18.17
N ARG A 582 -19.43 6.20 17.90
CA ARG A 582 -20.83 6.58 18.08
C ARG A 582 -21.71 5.85 17.06
N PHE A 583 -22.88 5.39 17.51
CA PHE A 583 -23.90 4.81 16.64
C PHE A 583 -24.49 5.84 15.68
N ALA A 584 -25.03 5.35 14.56
CA ALA A 584 -25.74 6.16 13.57
C ALA A 584 -26.87 7.00 14.21
N PRO A 585 -26.92 8.31 13.93
CA PRO A 585 -28.08 9.13 14.26
C PRO A 585 -29.31 8.77 13.43
N THR A 586 -30.48 9.15 13.92
CA THR A 586 -31.78 8.89 13.27
C THR A 586 -32.21 9.98 12.29
N SER A 587 -31.56 11.15 12.27
CA SER A 587 -31.85 12.25 11.35
C SER A 587 -30.67 12.55 10.42
N GLU A 588 -30.95 13.06 9.21
CA GLU A 588 -29.90 13.46 8.25
C GLU A 588 -29.04 14.61 8.78
N GLN A 589 -29.68 15.60 9.42
CA GLN A 589 -28.98 16.73 10.03
C GLN A 589 -28.02 16.28 11.14
N ASP A 590 -28.41 15.32 11.99
CA ASP A 590 -27.53 14.76 13.02
C ASP A 590 -26.43 13.87 12.44
N GLU A 591 -26.72 13.09 11.40
CA GLU A 591 -25.69 12.32 10.67
C GLU A 591 -24.63 13.26 10.12
N THR A 592 -25.06 14.37 9.50
CA THR A 592 -24.19 15.40 8.94
C THR A 592 -23.34 16.07 10.04
N ASN A 593 -23.95 16.46 11.16
CA ASN A 593 -23.24 17.01 12.31
C ASN A 593 -22.22 16.02 12.91
N CYS A 594 -22.57 14.73 13.00
CA CYS A 594 -21.66 13.68 13.48
C CYS A 594 -20.50 13.45 12.51
N ARG A 595 -20.73 13.47 11.20
CA ARG A 595 -19.67 13.35 10.17
C ARG A 595 -18.72 14.54 10.20
N ILE A 596 -19.24 15.77 10.31
CA ILE A 596 -18.43 17.00 10.50
C ILE A 596 -17.53 16.84 11.73
N ALA A 597 -18.11 16.51 12.89
CA ALA A 597 -17.36 16.33 14.13
C ALA A 597 -16.31 15.21 14.04
N ALA A 598 -16.61 14.11 13.32
CA ALA A 598 -15.68 13.00 13.13
C ALA A 598 -14.50 13.40 12.25
N VAL A 599 -14.75 14.08 11.13
CA VAL A 599 -13.70 14.59 10.22
C VAL A 599 -12.81 15.61 10.95
N ASP A 600 -13.40 16.56 11.69
CA ASP A 600 -12.67 17.57 12.46
C ASP A 600 -11.87 16.96 13.62
N ALA A 601 -12.36 15.91 14.26
CA ALA A 601 -11.61 15.20 15.31
C ALA A 601 -10.46 14.37 14.73
N VAL A 602 -10.68 13.70 13.60
CA VAL A 602 -9.67 12.88 12.91
C VAL A 602 -8.55 13.74 12.30
N SER A 603 -8.86 14.93 11.79
CA SER A 603 -7.86 15.84 11.21
C SER A 603 -6.82 16.34 12.24
N GLN A 604 -7.17 16.31 13.54
CA GLN A 604 -6.28 16.68 14.65
C GLN A 604 -5.30 15.57 15.06
N ILE A 605 -5.50 14.32 14.59
CA ILE A 605 -4.67 13.17 14.96
C ILE A 605 -3.44 13.07 14.06
N GLY A 606 -2.29 12.65 14.61
CA GLY A 606 -1.05 12.40 13.87
C GLY A 606 0.14 13.19 14.41
N PRO A 607 1.30 13.18 13.73
CA PRO A 607 2.44 14.01 14.12
C PRO A 607 2.04 15.49 14.13
N SER A 608 2.39 16.17 15.22
CA SER A 608 1.95 17.56 15.49
C SER A 608 2.17 18.49 14.30
N LEU A 609 1.26 19.46 14.13
CA LEU A 609 1.35 20.54 13.13
C LEU A 609 2.76 21.17 13.08
N THR A 610 3.37 21.35 14.26
CA THR A 610 4.74 21.81 14.54
C THR A 610 5.84 21.00 13.82
N SER A 611 5.64 19.71 13.59
CA SER A 611 6.60 18.84 12.87
C SER A 611 6.37 18.89 11.35
N ARG A 612 5.15 19.20 10.90
CA ARG A 612 4.79 19.30 9.48
C ARG A 612 5.19 20.63 8.87
N LEU A 613 4.95 21.74 9.58
CA LEU A 613 5.44 23.07 9.19
C LEU A 613 6.97 23.10 9.09
N ARG A 614 7.69 22.46 10.02
CA ARG A 614 9.16 22.30 9.93
C ARG A 614 9.62 21.52 8.69
N ALA A 615 8.83 20.57 8.19
CA ALA A 615 9.17 19.84 6.97
C ALA A 615 8.95 20.71 5.71
N ILE A 616 7.85 21.47 5.65
CA ILE A 616 7.54 22.40 4.57
C ILE A 616 8.62 23.49 4.44
N HIS A 617 9.13 24.01 5.56
CA HIS A 617 10.22 25.00 5.57
C HIS A 617 11.63 24.43 5.38
N SER A 618 11.76 23.13 5.12
CA SER A 618 13.04 22.48 4.77
C SER A 618 13.16 22.09 3.29
N SER A 619 12.12 22.33 2.48
CA SER A 619 12.22 22.44 1.02
C SER A 619 12.39 23.90 0.63
N GLU A 620 13.33 24.20 -0.26
CA GLU A 620 13.66 25.56 -0.66
C GLU A 620 12.52 26.23 -1.45
N GLY A 621 11.93 27.28 -0.87
CA GLY A 621 11.02 28.22 -1.55
C GLY A 621 9.52 28.00 -1.34
N LEU A 622 8.76 29.10 -1.34
CA LEU A 622 7.32 29.05 -1.58
C LEU A 622 7.05 28.52 -3.00
N PRO A 623 6.07 27.62 -3.21
CA PRO A 623 5.64 27.26 -4.56
C PRO A 623 5.16 28.50 -5.34
N GLY A 624 5.63 28.69 -6.58
CA GLY A 624 5.37 29.91 -7.36
C GLY A 624 3.90 30.23 -7.65
N TRP A 625 2.97 29.28 -7.47
CA TRP A 625 1.53 29.52 -7.61
C TRP A 625 0.90 30.16 -6.35
N THR A 626 1.56 30.12 -5.19
CA THR A 626 1.09 30.81 -3.97
C THR A 626 1.08 32.34 -4.15
N ALA A 627 2.00 32.86 -4.98
CA ALA A 627 2.06 34.27 -5.35
C ALA A 627 0.89 34.71 -6.26
N ALA A 628 0.26 33.78 -7.00
CA ALA A 628 -0.79 34.09 -7.97
C ALA A 628 -2.20 34.23 -7.34
N GLY A 629 -2.37 33.81 -6.09
CA GLY A 629 -3.67 33.81 -5.40
C GLY A 629 -3.87 34.90 -4.34
N LEU A 630 -2.85 35.72 -4.07
CA LEU A 630 -2.87 36.74 -2.99
C LEU A 630 -2.97 38.18 -3.51
N GLY A 631 -2.98 38.40 -4.83
CA GLY A 631 -3.00 39.75 -5.41
C GLY A 631 -1.70 40.53 -5.22
N ASN A 632 -1.74 41.83 -5.50
CA ASN A 632 -0.64 42.78 -5.23
C ASN A 632 -0.81 43.52 -3.89
N GLU A 633 -1.82 43.16 -3.09
CA GLU A 633 -2.14 43.81 -1.82
C GLU A 633 -1.52 43.05 -0.64
N CYS A 634 -1.02 43.80 0.35
CA CYS A 634 -0.39 43.22 1.53
C CYS A 634 -1.42 42.45 2.37
N VAL A 635 -1.14 41.19 2.68
CA VAL A 635 -2.00 40.31 3.46
C VAL A 635 -2.04 40.78 4.91
N THR A 636 -3.23 41.15 5.39
CA THR A 636 -3.45 41.55 6.77
C THR A 636 -3.77 40.36 7.69
N ILE A 637 -3.28 40.42 8.92
CA ILE A 637 -3.47 39.39 9.96
C ILE A 637 -3.88 40.05 11.29
N ARG A 638 -4.61 39.30 12.13
CA ARG A 638 -5.03 39.79 13.44
C ARG A 638 -3.85 39.85 14.42
N PRO A 639 -3.93 40.66 15.49
CA PRO A 639 -2.92 40.67 16.56
C PRO A 639 -2.62 39.26 17.10
N LEU A 640 -1.34 38.91 17.18
CA LEU A 640 -0.84 37.57 17.58
C LEU A 640 -1.28 36.41 16.66
N GLU A 641 -1.73 36.66 15.44
CA GLU A 641 -1.87 35.65 14.39
C GLU A 641 -0.53 35.43 13.67
N CYS A 642 -0.32 34.25 13.06
CA CYS A 642 0.92 33.94 12.34
C CYS A 642 0.60 33.80 10.84
N LEU A 643 1.09 34.76 10.04
CA LEU A 643 0.86 34.81 8.59
C LEU A 643 1.28 33.50 7.90
N LEU A 644 2.45 32.95 8.23
CA LEU A 644 2.90 31.66 7.70
C LEU A 644 1.88 30.55 8.00
N CYS A 645 1.41 30.43 9.24
CA CYS A 645 0.39 29.45 9.59
C CYS A 645 -0.97 29.71 8.94
N SER A 646 -1.32 30.97 8.65
CA SER A 646 -2.57 31.34 7.97
C SER A 646 -2.53 30.96 6.50
N ILE A 647 -1.49 31.38 5.75
CA ILE A 647 -1.31 31.08 4.32
C ILE A 647 -1.26 29.57 4.04
N TYR A 648 -0.65 28.77 4.92
CA TYR A 648 -0.62 27.31 4.78
C TYR A 648 -1.87 26.59 5.32
N GLY A 649 -2.92 27.32 5.73
CA GLY A 649 -4.14 26.75 6.31
C GLY A 649 -3.89 25.95 7.60
N ALA A 650 -2.77 26.20 8.27
CA ALA A 650 -2.30 25.42 9.41
C ALA A 650 -2.88 25.92 10.74
N ARG A 651 -3.13 27.23 10.88
CA ARG A 651 -3.75 27.83 12.08
C ARG A 651 -4.36 29.21 11.83
N GLU A 652 -5.68 29.28 11.89
CA GLU A 652 -6.52 30.50 11.77
C GLU A 652 -6.91 31.12 13.13
N ARG A 653 -6.16 30.82 14.21
CA ARG A 653 -6.45 31.30 15.56
C ARG A 653 -5.24 32.04 16.13
N PRO A 654 -5.39 33.26 16.65
CA PRO A 654 -4.32 33.97 17.35
C PRO A 654 -3.71 33.19 18.53
N PHE A 655 -2.47 33.49 18.89
CA PHE A 655 -1.85 32.98 20.13
C PHE A 655 -2.41 33.71 21.35
N LYS A 656 -2.59 32.99 22.47
CA LYS A 656 -3.09 33.56 23.73
C LYS A 656 -2.13 34.55 24.40
N SER A 657 -0.87 34.60 23.99
CA SER A 657 0.13 35.51 24.54
C SER A 657 1.31 35.75 23.60
N ASP A 658 1.95 36.91 23.76
CA ASP A 658 3.18 37.33 23.08
C ASP A 658 4.28 36.26 23.13
N PHE A 659 4.53 35.74 24.33
CA PHE A 659 5.49 34.67 24.60
C PHE A 659 5.17 33.39 23.81
N SER A 660 3.89 33.02 23.73
CA SER A 660 3.46 31.83 22.99
C SER A 660 3.67 31.98 21.48
N PHE A 661 3.40 33.18 20.93
CA PHE A 661 3.67 33.52 19.53
C PHE A 661 5.18 33.46 19.22
N LYS A 662 6.01 34.20 19.96
CA LYS A 662 7.47 34.23 19.77
C LYS A 662 8.09 32.83 19.90
N ARG A 663 7.68 32.07 20.93
CA ARG A 663 8.10 30.66 21.13
C ARG A 663 7.68 29.74 19.98
N HIS A 664 6.56 30.01 19.32
CA HIS A 664 6.14 29.27 18.14
C HIS A 664 7.01 29.62 16.92
N ILE A 665 7.17 30.90 16.57
CA ILE A 665 8.03 31.32 15.45
C ILE A 665 9.43 30.73 15.60
N ARG A 666 10.06 30.88 16.78
CA ARG A 666 11.38 30.31 17.13
C ARG A 666 11.49 28.78 16.99
N ARG A 667 10.38 28.04 17.15
CA ARG A 667 10.39 26.55 17.11
C ARG A 667 9.92 25.97 15.78
N VAL A 668 9.24 26.76 14.95
CA VAL A 668 8.52 26.26 13.77
C VAL A 668 9.00 26.93 12.48
N HIS A 669 9.26 28.23 12.53
CA HIS A 669 9.55 29.06 11.35
C HIS A 669 10.96 29.65 11.34
N HIS A 670 11.82 29.29 12.30
CA HIS A 670 13.21 29.80 12.44
C HIS A 670 14.14 29.65 11.21
N THR A 671 13.77 28.88 10.19
CA THR A 671 14.52 28.71 8.93
C THR A 671 13.88 29.44 7.75
N CYS A 672 12.82 30.22 7.96
CA CYS A 672 12.11 30.93 6.90
C CYS A 672 12.88 32.21 6.55
N THR A 673 13.45 32.27 5.35
CA THR A 673 14.43 33.31 4.96
C THR A 673 13.81 34.56 4.32
N ARG A 674 12.49 34.58 4.09
CA ARG A 674 11.73 35.66 3.41
C ARG A 674 10.29 35.68 3.89
N CYS A 675 9.62 36.83 3.77
CA CYS A 675 8.18 36.90 3.95
C CYS A 675 7.42 35.99 2.96
N PRO A 676 6.32 35.30 3.36
CA PRO A 676 5.48 34.50 2.46
C PRO A 676 4.47 35.33 1.64
N ASP A 677 4.31 36.62 1.93
CA ASP A 677 3.42 37.52 1.19
C ASP A 677 4.09 37.95 -0.13
N PRO A 678 3.47 37.74 -1.32
CA PRO A 678 4.05 38.17 -2.59
C PRO A 678 4.15 39.69 -2.75
N ALA A 679 3.38 40.49 -2.00
CA ALA A 679 3.55 41.95 -1.96
C ALA A 679 4.75 42.37 -1.09
N CYS A 680 5.30 41.46 -0.27
CA CYS A 680 6.43 41.72 0.61
C CYS A 680 7.65 40.86 0.30
N HIS A 681 8.72 41.47 -0.20
CA HIS A 681 9.98 40.76 -0.52
C HIS A 681 11.05 40.88 0.58
N GLU A 682 10.67 41.24 1.81
CA GLU A 682 11.63 41.48 2.88
C GLU A 682 12.37 40.18 3.28
N PRO A 683 13.73 40.18 3.29
CA PRO A 683 14.53 39.04 3.73
C PRO A 683 14.54 38.98 5.25
N LEU A 684 14.21 37.81 5.80
CA LEU A 684 14.12 37.56 7.24
C LEU A 684 15.21 36.56 7.61
N LYS A 685 16.24 36.97 8.33
CA LYS A 685 17.38 36.09 8.68
C LYS A 685 17.15 35.33 9.97
N GLU A 686 16.46 35.96 10.92
CA GLU A 686 16.35 35.46 12.29
C GLU A 686 14.91 35.39 12.81
N TRP A 687 14.66 34.49 13.76
CA TRP A 687 13.30 34.18 14.21
C TRP A 687 12.57 35.37 14.86
N TRP A 688 13.30 36.34 15.41
CA TRP A 688 12.71 37.57 15.96
C TRP A 688 12.33 38.57 14.86
N GLU A 689 13.07 38.61 13.75
CA GLU A 689 12.75 39.43 12.58
C GLU A 689 11.43 38.94 11.98
N ILE A 690 11.28 37.62 11.78
CA ILE A 690 10.02 36.99 11.35
C ILE A 690 8.87 37.35 12.29
N ALA A 691 9.11 37.30 13.62
CA ALA A 691 8.09 37.58 14.62
C ALA A 691 7.69 39.07 14.66
N ASN A 692 8.63 39.99 14.42
CA ASN A 692 8.38 41.44 14.41
C ASN A 692 7.77 41.90 13.08
N HIS A 693 8.28 41.40 11.96
CA HIS A 693 7.77 41.67 10.62
C HIS A 693 6.27 41.37 10.51
N MET A 694 5.83 40.20 10.98
CA MET A 694 4.40 39.85 11.07
C MET A 694 3.54 40.81 11.92
N ARG A 695 4.12 41.51 12.90
CA ARG A 695 3.40 42.40 13.83
C ARG A 695 3.31 43.84 13.35
N PHE A 696 4.29 44.29 12.58
CA PHE A 696 4.41 45.69 12.21
C PHE A 696 4.11 45.93 10.72
N TYR A 697 4.27 44.91 9.88
CA TYR A 697 4.04 45.02 8.43
C TYR A 697 2.68 44.44 7.97
N HIS A 698 2.22 43.38 8.63
CA HIS A 698 0.99 42.66 8.26
C HIS A 698 -0.17 42.83 9.25
N MET A 699 0.02 43.51 10.38
CA MET A 699 -1.07 43.62 11.37
C MET A 699 -2.13 44.61 10.89
N SER A 700 -3.41 44.20 10.91
CA SER A 700 -4.52 45.13 10.73
C SER A 700 -4.52 46.16 11.87
N HIS A 701 -4.46 47.45 11.54
CA HIS A 701 -4.64 48.56 12.49
C HIS A 701 -6.10 48.71 12.94
#